data_AF-A0A934EQ08-F1
#
_entry.id   AF-A0A934EQ08-F1
#
_cell.length_a   1.000
_cell.length_b   1.000
_cell.length_c   1.000
_cell.angle_alpha   90.00
_cell.angle_beta   90.00
_cell.angle_gamma   90.00
#
_symmetry.space_group_name_H-M   'P 1'
#
loop_
_entity.id
_entity.type
_entity.pdbx_description
1 polymer ?
#
loop_
_entity_poly.entity_id
_entity_poly.type
_entity_poly.pdbx_seq_one_letter_code
_entity_poly.pdbx_strand_id
1 'polypeptide(L)'
;MDTDIKKQFKETEDKVKDLPDEILQRHKDFVKHYDDNLNELNTDLNAIDKAKTEAETNAEIEKTKAFLEKVKPPKKHTPLDPNNLPHRTAEPVFVEPRLNPEEFEKDSSQESVARSQNNIKISPNPSLQKRGTEVALKSYPTLEKGGKGGFDKPLLVASNGSLDGILKHTSNPVIPLEKGIQASGYPIETFGYDKESIGTSASPNLLLALATPPTSADLAQTIEVQFTPEITAKAEELQHNPVKIYNWVRNNIEFVPIHGSIQGANMCLQTKLCNAFDTSSLLIALLRVSGISAKYVQGTVEIPTEKVKNWVGGFTDTMSALNLLASAGIPTAGQVVGGEIKYVRIEHVWVEAYVDYIPSRGEIHKQGDTWIPLDASFKQYNYTQGIDIKSAVPFDAQSFVNQIQSTATINESEGYITSVNSSFINQTMADYQTQVQNYITQTYPNATVGDVLGKKEIIKQEFPHFLGTLPYHVIVKGAHYSSIPDNLRHRITFNVTKDIYDELLGTPLNTTKSLPALAGKKITLSFSPATLADEAIINKYLPKPHADGTPIDPSELPTSLSAYLINVKPEIRVDGQVIATGSAVGLGINETFTMSFSGPGANARDVITNDIKSGNYYGIAFDLGRISQEQMEALKTKLASTKAKLEAQNFTGLTKDDILGDLLYTTALSYHAEFGVMNQVSANTMGLVAITYPSETIFSSELKSNYYYGIPVSVSPNGLAMDADRLITLVKSLDGDAEKPKQFMLNAGTNGSALEHSVPEQLWSTTENPGEGISAVKAIKIANDQGIPIYTINKSNINTILPQLQIETAEKDWH
;
A
#
# COMPACT_ATOMS: atom_id res chain seq x y z
N MET A 1 -13.64 -41.65 -22.40
CA MET A 1 -13.92 -40.58 -21.43
C MET A 1 -14.42 -41.14 -20.10
N ASP A 2 -15.65 -41.71 -19.99
CA ASP A 2 -16.11 -42.26 -18.69
C ASP A 2 -15.25 -43.43 -18.18
N THR A 3 -14.83 -44.35 -19.06
CA THR A 3 -13.95 -45.48 -18.71
C THR A 3 -12.61 -45.03 -18.13
N ASP A 4 -12.03 -43.97 -18.69
CA ASP A 4 -10.73 -43.44 -18.25
C ASP A 4 -10.85 -42.75 -16.89
N ILE A 5 -11.93 -41.99 -16.67
CA ILE A 5 -12.22 -41.34 -15.38
C ILE A 5 -12.44 -42.40 -14.28
N LYS A 6 -13.22 -43.44 -14.55
CA LYS A 6 -13.42 -44.54 -13.58
C LYS A 6 -12.14 -45.31 -13.27
N LYS A 7 -11.24 -45.43 -14.24
CA LYS A 7 -9.90 -45.99 -14.00
C LYS A 7 -9.10 -45.10 -13.04
N GLN A 8 -9.11 -43.78 -13.23
CA GLN A 8 -8.45 -42.82 -12.32
C GLN A 8 -9.02 -42.87 -10.90
N PHE A 9 -10.34 -43.04 -10.75
CA PHE A 9 -10.95 -43.20 -9.43
C PHE A 9 -10.46 -44.45 -8.73
N LYS A 10 -10.39 -45.59 -9.43
CA LYS A 10 -9.85 -46.83 -8.86
C LYS A 10 -8.38 -46.70 -8.48
N GLU A 11 -7.55 -46.06 -9.32
CA GLU A 11 -6.16 -45.76 -9.00
C GLU A 11 -6.02 -44.87 -7.75
N THR A 12 -6.94 -43.91 -7.59
CA THR A 12 -6.98 -43.07 -6.38
C THR A 12 -7.42 -43.88 -5.15
N GLU A 13 -8.46 -44.72 -5.26
CA GLU A 13 -8.92 -45.61 -4.20
C GLU A 13 -7.78 -46.51 -3.70
N ASP A 14 -7.04 -47.12 -4.62
CA ASP A 14 -5.89 -47.97 -4.30
C ASP A 14 -4.76 -47.20 -3.59
N LYS A 15 -4.61 -45.90 -3.86
CA LYS A 15 -3.60 -45.04 -3.24
C LYS A 15 -3.98 -44.63 -1.82
N VAL A 16 -5.28 -44.53 -1.52
CA VAL A 16 -5.80 -43.98 -0.24
C VAL A 16 -6.37 -45.02 0.72
N LYS A 17 -6.43 -46.31 0.32
CA LYS A 17 -6.97 -47.43 1.13
C LYS A 17 -6.34 -47.64 2.50
N ASP A 18 -5.14 -47.12 2.74
CA ASP A 18 -4.43 -47.19 4.03
C ASP A 18 -4.49 -45.87 4.83
N LEU A 19 -5.27 -44.90 4.38
CA LEU A 19 -5.51 -43.64 5.08
C LEU A 19 -6.76 -43.72 5.97
N PRO A 20 -6.98 -42.74 6.89
CA PRO A 20 -8.14 -42.74 7.77
C PRO A 20 -9.48 -42.82 7.02
N ASP A 21 -10.49 -43.43 7.67
CA ASP A 21 -11.83 -43.65 7.11
C ASP A 21 -12.48 -42.38 6.53
N GLU A 22 -12.17 -41.21 7.09
CA GLU A 22 -12.63 -39.92 6.58
C GLU A 22 -12.20 -39.67 5.12
N ILE A 23 -10.95 -39.98 4.75
CA ILE A 23 -10.45 -39.80 3.38
C ILE A 23 -11.12 -40.80 2.42
N LEU A 24 -11.32 -42.03 2.88
CA LEU A 24 -12.03 -43.06 2.12
C LEU A 24 -13.50 -42.69 1.90
N GLN A 25 -14.14 -42.08 2.90
CA GLN A 25 -15.51 -41.62 2.79
C GLN A 25 -15.62 -40.46 1.80
N ARG A 26 -14.74 -39.45 1.87
CA ARG A 26 -14.68 -38.36 0.88
C ARG A 26 -14.49 -38.88 -0.55
N HIS A 27 -13.68 -39.93 -0.72
CA HIS A 27 -13.52 -40.58 -2.01
C HIS A 27 -14.82 -41.20 -2.52
N LYS A 28 -15.49 -42.01 -1.69
CA LYS A 28 -16.77 -42.64 -2.03
C LYS A 28 -17.86 -41.62 -2.33
N ASP A 29 -17.94 -40.55 -1.54
CA ASP A 29 -18.92 -39.48 -1.71
C ASP A 29 -18.71 -38.75 -3.05
N PHE A 30 -17.45 -38.49 -3.42
CA PHE A 30 -17.12 -37.85 -4.70
C PHE A 30 -17.43 -38.76 -5.90
N VAL A 31 -17.07 -40.05 -5.84
CA VAL A 31 -17.40 -41.01 -6.91
C VAL A 31 -18.92 -41.10 -7.09
N LYS A 32 -19.67 -41.16 -6.00
CA LYS A 32 -21.14 -41.13 -6.03
C LYS A 32 -21.66 -39.84 -6.67
N HIS A 33 -21.14 -38.67 -6.29
CA HIS A 33 -21.52 -37.38 -6.88
C HIS A 33 -21.29 -37.37 -8.39
N TYR A 34 -20.14 -37.85 -8.84
CA TYR A 34 -19.84 -37.95 -10.27
C TYR A 34 -20.84 -38.88 -11.00
N ASP A 35 -21.08 -40.08 -10.47
CA ASP A 35 -21.98 -41.05 -11.07
C ASP A 35 -23.43 -40.54 -11.12
N ASP A 36 -23.93 -39.90 -10.05
CA ASP A 36 -25.26 -39.31 -10.00
C ASP A 36 -25.45 -38.24 -11.09
N ASN A 37 -24.50 -37.31 -11.21
CA ASN A 37 -24.57 -36.22 -12.20
C ASN A 37 -24.40 -36.72 -13.65
N LEU A 38 -23.54 -37.73 -13.87
CA LEU A 38 -23.40 -38.35 -15.18
C LEU A 38 -24.69 -39.08 -15.59
N ASN A 39 -25.35 -39.75 -14.65
CA ASN A 39 -26.64 -40.39 -14.89
C ASN A 39 -27.75 -39.38 -15.19
N GLU A 40 -27.77 -38.24 -14.50
CA GLU A 40 -28.69 -37.13 -14.78
C GLU A 40 -28.45 -36.56 -16.18
N LEU A 41 -27.20 -36.25 -16.55
CA LEU A 41 -26.84 -35.78 -17.88
C LEU A 41 -27.24 -36.76 -18.98
N ASN A 42 -26.96 -38.06 -18.79
CA ASN A 42 -27.36 -39.09 -19.75
C ASN A 42 -28.89 -39.20 -19.86
N THR A 43 -29.62 -39.02 -18.76
CA THR A 43 -31.09 -39.05 -18.76
C THR A 43 -31.64 -37.88 -19.56
N ASP A 44 -31.09 -36.68 -19.34
CA ASP A 44 -31.48 -35.45 -20.03
C ASP A 44 -31.16 -35.52 -21.54
N LEU A 45 -29.97 -35.99 -21.92
CA LEU A 45 -29.62 -36.18 -23.34
C LEU A 45 -30.51 -37.23 -24.03
N ASN A 46 -30.85 -38.32 -23.33
CA ASN A 46 -31.79 -39.31 -23.86
C ASN A 46 -33.22 -38.77 -23.99
N ALA A 47 -33.63 -37.81 -23.15
CA ALA A 47 -34.93 -37.16 -23.25
C ALA A 47 -34.99 -36.24 -24.48
N ILE A 48 -33.92 -35.49 -24.76
CA ILE A 48 -33.77 -34.69 -25.99
C ILE A 48 -33.90 -35.58 -27.23
N ASP A 49 -33.18 -36.71 -27.28
CA ASP A 49 -33.19 -37.64 -28.43
C ASP A 49 -34.56 -38.30 -28.66
N LYS A 50 -35.35 -38.48 -27.59
CA LYS A 50 -36.69 -39.09 -27.65
C LYS A 50 -37.83 -38.09 -27.88
N ALA A 51 -37.56 -36.79 -27.81
CA ALA A 51 -38.57 -35.75 -28.02
C ALA A 51 -39.14 -35.82 -29.45
N LYS A 52 -40.47 -35.73 -29.58
CA LYS A 52 -41.16 -35.94 -30.87
C LYS A 52 -41.53 -34.64 -31.57
N THR A 53 -41.52 -33.53 -30.83
CA THR A 53 -41.89 -32.20 -31.32
C THR A 53 -40.82 -31.19 -30.99
N GLU A 54 -40.72 -30.14 -31.79
CA GLU A 54 -39.79 -29.03 -31.57
C GLU A 54 -39.98 -28.37 -30.18
N ALA A 55 -41.24 -28.27 -29.71
CA ALA A 55 -41.55 -27.74 -28.39
C ALA A 55 -41.02 -28.63 -27.25
N GLU A 56 -41.15 -29.96 -27.37
CA GLU A 56 -40.59 -30.92 -26.42
C GLU A 56 -39.06 -30.89 -26.44
N THR A 57 -38.45 -30.85 -27.62
CA THR A 57 -36.98 -30.75 -27.77
C THR A 57 -36.44 -29.50 -27.09
N ASN A 58 -37.06 -28.34 -27.32
CA ASN A 58 -36.65 -27.09 -26.69
C ASN A 58 -36.81 -27.12 -25.17
N ALA A 59 -37.86 -27.74 -24.64
CA ALA A 59 -38.06 -27.88 -23.20
C ALA A 59 -36.97 -28.75 -22.54
N GLU A 60 -36.62 -29.89 -23.13
CA GLU A 60 -35.55 -30.77 -22.61
C GLU A 60 -34.16 -30.14 -22.76
N ILE A 61 -33.92 -29.35 -23.81
CA ILE A 61 -32.69 -28.54 -23.95
C ILE A 61 -32.58 -27.53 -22.81
N GLU A 62 -33.64 -26.78 -22.50
CA GLU A 62 -33.60 -25.80 -21.41
C GLU A 62 -33.41 -26.45 -20.04
N LYS A 63 -34.00 -27.64 -19.82
CA LYS A 63 -33.74 -28.44 -18.62
C LYS A 63 -32.28 -28.87 -18.53
N THR A 64 -31.71 -29.38 -19.62
CA THR A 64 -30.30 -29.80 -19.67
C THR A 64 -29.37 -28.62 -19.44
N LYS A 65 -29.66 -27.46 -20.03
CA LYS A 65 -28.92 -26.22 -19.77
C LYS A 65 -29.00 -25.83 -18.31
N ALA A 66 -30.20 -25.86 -17.69
CA ALA A 66 -30.35 -25.56 -16.27
C ALA A 66 -29.55 -26.51 -15.37
N PHE A 67 -29.49 -27.80 -15.70
CA PHE A 67 -28.63 -28.76 -15.03
C PHE A 67 -27.14 -28.41 -15.20
N LEU A 68 -26.67 -28.20 -16.44
CA LEU A 68 -25.28 -27.84 -16.74
C LEU A 68 -24.88 -26.52 -16.05
N GLU A 69 -25.78 -25.55 -15.99
CA GLU A 69 -25.59 -24.27 -15.31
C GLU A 69 -25.49 -24.42 -13.79
N LYS A 70 -26.13 -25.43 -13.21
CA LYS A 70 -26.03 -25.76 -11.78
C LYS A 70 -24.71 -26.44 -11.43
N VAL A 71 -24.16 -27.24 -12.35
CA VAL A 71 -22.95 -28.06 -12.12
C VAL A 71 -21.70 -27.51 -12.82
N LYS A 72 -21.81 -26.36 -13.48
CA LYS A 72 -20.65 -25.68 -14.05
C LYS A 72 -19.71 -25.21 -12.94
N PRO A 73 -18.40 -25.13 -13.20
CA PRO A 73 -17.47 -24.48 -12.29
C PRO A 73 -17.92 -23.05 -11.98
N PRO A 74 -17.75 -22.56 -10.74
CA PRO A 74 -18.10 -21.20 -10.39
C PRO A 74 -17.28 -20.22 -11.27
N LYS A 75 -17.99 -19.45 -12.12
CA LYS A 75 -17.43 -18.26 -12.75
C LYS A 75 -17.62 -17.10 -11.77
N LYS A 76 -16.52 -16.53 -11.28
CA LYS A 76 -16.58 -15.28 -10.54
C LYS A 76 -15.64 -14.30 -11.24
N HIS A 77 -16.23 -13.23 -11.72
CA HIS A 77 -15.55 -12.07 -12.26
C HIS A 77 -15.97 -10.93 -11.34
N THR A 78 -15.01 -10.30 -10.65
CA THR A 78 -15.27 -9.06 -9.92
C THR A 78 -15.54 -7.98 -10.95
N PRO A 79 -16.77 -7.45 -11.07
CA PRO A 79 -17.03 -6.38 -12.03
C PRO A 79 -16.16 -5.17 -11.70
N LEU A 80 -15.56 -4.52 -12.71
CA LEU A 80 -14.82 -3.29 -12.46
C LEU A 80 -15.79 -2.24 -11.90
N ASP A 81 -15.50 -1.75 -10.70
CA ASP A 81 -16.17 -0.60 -10.13
C ASP A 81 -15.39 0.68 -10.50
N PRO A 82 -15.91 1.52 -11.42
CA PRO A 82 -15.23 2.74 -11.82
C PRO A 82 -15.10 3.77 -10.69
N ASN A 83 -15.80 3.60 -9.57
CA ASN A 83 -15.65 4.45 -8.38
C ASN A 83 -14.60 3.91 -7.39
N ASN A 84 -14.10 2.70 -7.62
CA ASN A 84 -13.12 2.03 -6.76
C ASN A 84 -11.93 1.50 -7.58
N LEU A 85 -11.40 2.36 -8.47
CA LEU A 85 -10.22 2.03 -9.26
C LEU A 85 -8.97 1.85 -8.37
N PRO A 86 -8.05 0.94 -8.71
CA PRO A 86 -6.85 0.70 -7.91
C PRO A 86 -6.00 1.97 -7.71
N HIS A 87 -5.74 2.68 -8.81
CA HIS A 87 -5.08 3.98 -8.80
C HIS A 87 -6.10 5.10 -8.61
N ARG A 88 -6.04 5.78 -7.47
CA ARG A 88 -6.93 6.92 -7.19
C ARG A 88 -6.27 7.97 -6.30
N THR A 89 -6.88 9.15 -6.26
CA THR A 89 -6.52 10.22 -5.34
C THR A 89 -7.61 10.39 -4.29
N ALA A 90 -7.23 10.74 -3.06
CA ALA A 90 -8.23 11.07 -2.05
C ALA A 90 -8.79 12.47 -2.30
N GLU A 91 -10.10 12.57 -2.41
CA GLU A 91 -10.80 13.84 -2.56
C GLU A 91 -10.69 14.68 -1.28
N PRO A 92 -10.57 16.02 -1.39
CA PRO A 92 -10.48 16.88 -0.22
C PRO A 92 -11.81 16.90 0.52
N VAL A 93 -11.79 16.52 1.81
CA VAL A 93 -12.95 16.63 2.70
C VAL A 93 -12.63 17.64 3.79
N PHE A 94 -13.23 18.82 3.68
CA PHE A 94 -13.06 19.88 4.68
C PHE A 94 -13.91 19.57 5.91
N VAL A 95 -13.23 19.37 7.04
CA VAL A 95 -13.82 19.23 8.36
C VAL A 95 -13.31 20.38 9.22
N GLU A 96 -14.20 21.10 9.87
CA GLU A 96 -13.83 22.20 10.78
C GLU A 96 -13.08 21.65 12.00
N PRO A 97 -11.94 22.25 12.40
CA PRO A 97 -11.23 21.89 13.63
C PRO A 97 -12.10 22.10 14.86
N ARG A 98 -12.00 21.19 15.84
CA ARG A 98 -12.65 21.36 17.14
C ARG A 98 -12.11 22.57 17.90
N LEU A 99 -13.00 23.30 18.56
CA LEU A 99 -12.68 24.52 19.29
C LEU A 99 -13.00 24.44 20.80
N ASN A 100 -13.44 23.28 21.29
CA ASN A 100 -13.70 23.02 22.71
C ASN A 100 -12.91 21.79 23.20
N PRO A 101 -12.14 21.88 24.31
CA PRO A 101 -11.43 20.72 24.87
C PRO A 101 -12.29 19.47 25.09
N GLU A 102 -13.56 19.64 25.50
CA GLU A 102 -14.47 18.51 25.76
C GLU A 102 -14.79 17.67 24.52
N GLU A 103 -14.67 18.25 23.32
CA GLU A 103 -14.89 17.55 22.05
C GLU A 103 -13.73 16.61 21.70
N PHE A 104 -12.54 16.85 22.26
CA PHE A 104 -11.40 15.93 22.16
C PHE A 104 -11.54 14.75 23.13
N GLU A 105 -12.18 14.95 24.28
CA GLU A 105 -12.36 13.89 25.30
C GLU A 105 -13.49 12.89 24.96
N LYS A 106 -14.41 13.24 24.06
CA LYS A 106 -15.41 12.27 23.58
C LYS A 106 -14.78 11.09 22.85
N ASP A 107 -13.64 11.33 22.18
CA ASP A 107 -12.87 10.32 21.47
C ASP A 107 -12.03 9.43 22.41
N SER A 108 -11.58 9.95 23.55
CA SER A 108 -10.85 9.19 24.57
C SER A 108 -11.76 8.25 25.38
N SER A 109 -13.06 8.58 25.51
CA SER A 109 -14.03 7.84 26.31
C SER A 109 -14.72 6.65 25.61
N GLN A 110 -14.54 6.47 24.29
CA GLN A 110 -15.16 5.37 23.53
C GLN A 110 -14.55 3.97 23.79
N GLU A 111 -13.56 3.86 24.67
CA GLU A 111 -13.05 2.57 25.17
C GLU A 111 -14.13 1.65 25.78
N SER A 112 -15.32 2.18 26.12
CA SER A 112 -16.36 1.41 26.83
C SER A 112 -17.48 0.79 25.97
N VAL A 113 -17.65 1.14 24.69
CA VAL A 113 -18.82 0.67 23.90
C VAL A 113 -18.48 -0.44 22.88
N ALA A 114 -17.21 -0.59 22.50
CA ALA A 114 -16.80 -1.61 21.53
C ALA A 114 -16.81 -3.06 22.04
N ARG A 115 -17.09 -3.31 23.34
CA ARG A 115 -17.27 -4.67 23.89
C ARG A 115 -18.69 -5.26 23.72
N SER A 116 -19.62 -4.55 23.07
CA SER A 116 -21.02 -5.04 22.96
C SER A 116 -21.59 -5.19 21.54
N GLN A 117 -20.83 -4.92 20.47
CA GLN A 117 -21.33 -5.09 19.10
C GLN A 117 -20.54 -6.13 18.31
N ASN A 118 -20.52 -7.36 18.84
CA ASN A 118 -20.16 -8.58 18.10
C ASN A 118 -21.36 -9.20 17.36
N ASN A 119 -22.39 -8.41 17.04
CA ASN A 119 -23.53 -8.87 16.25
C ASN A 119 -24.01 -7.73 15.34
N ILE A 120 -23.34 -7.55 14.20
CA ILE A 120 -23.94 -6.86 13.07
C ILE A 120 -24.39 -7.94 12.11
N LYS A 121 -25.68 -8.30 12.19
CA LYS A 121 -26.39 -8.91 11.07
C LYS A 121 -26.46 -7.86 9.96
N ILE A 122 -25.80 -8.11 8.84
CA ILE A 122 -26.05 -7.39 7.61
C ILE A 122 -27.48 -7.74 7.19
N SER A 123 -28.41 -6.79 7.27
CA SER A 123 -29.71 -6.91 6.60
C SER A 123 -29.63 -6.19 5.26
N PRO A 124 -30.24 -6.77 4.20
CA PRO A 124 -30.16 -6.21 2.86
C PRO A 124 -30.98 -4.91 2.79
N ASN A 125 -30.37 -3.93 2.14
CA ASN A 125 -30.87 -2.64 1.68
C ASN A 125 -32.42 -2.50 1.57
N PRO A 126 -33.04 -1.45 2.12
CA PRO A 126 -34.30 -0.95 1.63
C PRO A 126 -34.13 0.42 0.97
N SER A 127 -34.27 0.41 -0.36
CA SER A 127 -34.97 1.41 -1.18
C SER A 127 -34.91 2.90 -0.79
N LEU A 128 -34.31 3.66 -1.70
CA LEU A 128 -34.59 5.06 -2.06
C LEU A 128 -35.94 5.60 -1.56
N GLN A 129 -35.92 6.49 -0.58
CA GLN A 129 -36.96 7.50 -0.40
C GLN A 129 -36.34 8.89 -0.34
N LYS A 130 -36.67 9.68 -1.37
CA LYS A 130 -36.46 11.13 -1.44
C LYS A 130 -37.01 11.81 -0.18
N ARG A 131 -36.17 12.58 0.50
CA ARG A 131 -36.61 13.74 1.30
C ARG A 131 -35.78 14.94 0.91
N GLY A 132 -36.42 15.88 0.24
CA GLY A 132 -35.89 17.20 0.00
C GLY A 132 -35.99 18.04 1.27
N THR A 133 -34.94 18.82 1.51
CA THR A 133 -35.00 20.11 2.17
C THR A 133 -33.84 20.94 1.62
N GLU A 134 -34.18 22.00 0.91
CA GLU A 134 -33.27 23.01 0.37
C GLU A 134 -32.50 23.70 1.50
N VAL A 135 -31.18 23.80 1.35
CA VAL A 135 -30.39 24.87 1.97
C VAL A 135 -29.50 25.45 0.85
N ALA A 136 -29.70 26.74 0.59
CA ALA A 136 -29.17 27.45 -0.56
C ALA A 136 -27.64 27.57 -0.53
N LEU A 137 -26.97 26.91 -1.48
CA LEU A 137 -25.59 27.20 -1.86
C LEU A 137 -25.61 28.28 -2.94
N LYS A 138 -25.01 29.43 -2.63
CA LYS A 138 -24.78 30.52 -3.59
C LYS A 138 -23.83 30.04 -4.69
N SER A 139 -24.26 30.28 -5.92
CA SER A 139 -23.64 29.94 -7.21
C SER A 139 -22.25 30.53 -7.42
N TYR A 140 -21.31 29.69 -7.87
CA TYR A 140 -20.13 30.10 -8.65
C TYR A 140 -20.32 29.66 -10.11
N PRO A 141 -19.79 30.42 -11.09
CA PRO A 141 -20.19 30.30 -12.50
C PRO A 141 -19.75 28.99 -13.15
N THR A 142 -20.69 28.36 -13.83
CA THR A 142 -20.52 27.28 -14.80
C THR A 142 -19.66 27.74 -15.98
N LEU A 143 -18.55 27.03 -16.24
CA LEU A 143 -17.80 27.16 -17.48
C LEU A 143 -18.46 26.31 -18.58
N GLU A 144 -18.72 26.97 -19.71
CA GLU A 144 -19.37 26.43 -20.90
C GLU A 144 -18.54 25.34 -21.60
N LYS A 145 -19.26 24.38 -22.20
CA LYS A 145 -18.73 23.43 -23.18
C LYS A 145 -18.32 24.15 -24.46
N GLY A 146 -17.15 23.83 -24.99
CA GLY A 146 -16.83 24.05 -26.40
C GLY A 146 -15.36 24.31 -26.67
N GLY A 147 -14.60 23.24 -26.93
CA GLY A 147 -13.24 23.34 -27.46
C GLY A 147 -12.94 22.17 -28.38
N LYS A 148 -13.04 22.41 -29.70
CA LYS A 148 -12.45 21.54 -30.72
C LYS A 148 -10.93 21.61 -30.55
N GLY A 149 -10.32 20.57 -29.99
CA GLY A 149 -8.87 20.42 -29.91
C GLY A 149 -8.46 19.17 -30.67
N GLY A 150 -7.67 19.36 -31.73
CA GLY A 150 -7.03 18.28 -32.47
C GLY A 150 -6.06 17.50 -31.59
N PHE A 151 -5.58 16.37 -32.13
CA PHE A 151 -4.64 15.44 -31.53
C PHE A 151 -3.26 16.08 -31.26
N ASP A 152 -3.17 16.96 -30.26
CA ASP A 152 -1.93 17.39 -29.63
C ASP A 152 -1.90 16.87 -28.19
N LYS A 153 -1.66 15.57 -28.02
CA LYS A 153 -1.33 14.99 -26.71
C LYS A 153 -0.12 14.05 -26.84
N PRO A 154 0.83 14.08 -25.89
CA PRO A 154 2.05 13.30 -25.96
C PRO A 154 1.73 11.81 -25.99
N LEU A 155 2.45 11.09 -26.86
CA LEU A 155 2.51 9.64 -26.83
C LEU A 155 2.99 9.20 -25.44
N LEU A 156 2.14 8.48 -24.72
CA LEU A 156 2.50 7.80 -23.47
C LEU A 156 3.49 6.69 -23.82
N VAL A 157 4.78 6.96 -23.64
CA VAL A 157 5.83 5.95 -23.72
C VAL A 157 6.09 5.46 -22.30
N ALA A 158 5.58 4.27 -21.97
CA ALA A 158 6.11 3.52 -20.84
C ALA A 158 7.58 3.20 -21.15
N SER A 159 8.52 3.68 -20.35
CA SER A 159 9.89 3.20 -20.43
C SER A 159 9.93 1.79 -19.84
N ASN A 160 10.16 0.77 -20.67
CA ASN A 160 10.46 -0.61 -20.24
C ASN A 160 11.84 -0.75 -19.56
N GLY A 161 12.36 0.32 -18.96
CA GLY A 161 13.72 0.39 -18.45
C GLY A 161 13.74 0.53 -16.94
N SER A 162 14.55 -0.31 -16.29
CA SER A 162 15.05 -0.01 -14.96
C SER A 162 15.69 1.40 -14.94
N LEU A 163 15.47 2.15 -13.86
CA LEU A 163 16.18 3.42 -13.57
C LEU A 163 17.70 3.22 -13.39
N ASP A 164 18.21 1.99 -13.55
CA ASP A 164 19.61 1.59 -13.54
C ASP A 164 20.54 2.57 -14.25
N GLY A 165 20.16 3.16 -15.39
CA GLY A 165 21.01 4.12 -16.10
C GLY A 165 21.20 5.47 -15.39
N ILE A 166 20.22 5.91 -14.60
CA ILE A 166 20.24 7.16 -13.84
C ILE A 166 20.81 6.93 -12.42
N LEU A 167 20.65 5.72 -11.87
CA LEU A 167 21.05 5.36 -10.51
C LEU A 167 22.38 4.60 -10.41
N LYS A 168 22.95 4.09 -11.51
CA LYS A 168 24.28 3.44 -11.50
C LYS A 168 25.41 4.46 -11.49
N HIS A 169 25.56 5.12 -10.34
CA HIS A 169 26.87 5.53 -9.83
C HIS A 169 26.95 5.36 -8.32
N THR A 170 26.73 4.13 -7.83
CA THR A 170 27.41 3.65 -6.62
C THR A 170 27.84 2.21 -6.82
N SER A 171 29.09 2.01 -7.22
CA SER A 171 29.82 0.81 -6.85
C SER A 171 29.71 0.62 -5.33
N ASN A 172 29.17 -0.51 -4.86
CA ASN A 172 29.21 -1.02 -3.48
C ASN A 172 29.15 0.03 -2.34
N PRO A 173 28.09 0.11 -1.52
CA PRO A 173 28.23 0.68 -0.20
C PRO A 173 28.85 -0.38 0.72
N VAL A 174 30.17 -0.55 0.63
CA VAL A 174 30.95 -0.74 1.86
C VAL A 174 31.23 0.69 2.31
N ILE A 175 30.48 1.20 3.28
CA ILE A 175 30.86 2.42 3.99
C ILE A 175 32.07 2.05 4.86
N PRO A 176 33.28 2.59 4.64
CA PRO A 176 34.36 2.47 5.59
C PRO A 176 34.07 3.42 6.76
N LEU A 177 34.07 2.86 7.97
CA LEU A 177 34.18 3.58 9.23
C LEU A 177 35.49 4.40 9.32
N GLU A 178 35.42 5.51 10.06
CA GLU A 178 36.51 6.41 10.51
C GLU A 178 37.07 7.41 9.47
N LYS A 179 37.41 8.69 9.75
CA LYS A 179 38.00 9.34 10.94
C LYS A 179 37.57 10.80 11.07
N GLY A 180 37.56 11.27 12.31
CA GLY A 180 37.27 12.65 12.71
C GLY A 180 38.25 13.69 12.17
N ILE A 181 37.72 14.89 11.90
CA ILE A 181 38.51 16.09 11.63
C ILE A 181 38.23 17.10 12.76
N GLN A 182 39.31 17.47 13.42
CA GLN A 182 39.37 18.41 14.53
C GLN A 182 39.05 19.83 14.07
N ALA A 183 38.30 20.54 14.90
CA ALA A 183 38.08 21.97 14.80
C ALA A 183 39.37 22.73 15.14
N SER A 184 39.82 23.61 14.25
CA SER A 184 40.80 24.66 14.54
C SER A 184 40.07 25.97 14.75
N GLY A 185 40.26 26.55 15.94
CA GLY A 185 39.62 27.79 16.37
C GLY A 185 40.31 29.05 15.86
N TYR A 186 39.55 30.14 15.85
CA TYR A 186 40.05 31.51 16.00
C TYR A 186 39.08 32.30 16.91
N PRO A 187 39.62 33.23 17.73
CA PRO A 187 38.91 33.79 18.88
C PRO A 187 37.99 34.96 18.51
N ILE A 188 36.88 35.10 19.25
CA ILE A 188 36.01 36.28 19.22
C ILE A 188 36.49 37.24 20.31
N GLU A 189 36.86 38.45 19.90
CA GLU A 189 37.19 39.58 20.77
C GLU A 189 35.95 40.08 21.51
N THR A 190 36.10 40.26 22.81
CA THR A 190 35.14 40.89 23.71
C THR A 190 35.13 42.41 23.53
N PHE A 191 33.96 42.96 23.22
CA PHE A 191 33.62 44.36 23.53
C PHE A 191 32.50 44.38 24.56
N GLY A 192 32.82 44.82 25.77
CA GLY A 192 31.84 45.18 26.77
C GLY A 192 31.31 46.58 26.54
N TYR A 193 30.06 46.84 26.92
CA TYR A 193 29.64 48.13 27.47
C TYR A 193 28.39 47.96 28.35
N ASP A 194 28.61 48.30 29.61
CA ASP A 194 27.80 48.93 30.66
C ASP A 194 26.30 48.72 30.84
N LYS A 195 26.01 48.52 32.14
CA LYS A 195 24.73 48.58 32.83
C LYS A 195 24.23 50.03 32.90
N GLU A 196 22.96 50.25 32.58
CA GLU A 196 22.16 51.27 33.25
C GLU A 196 20.73 50.78 33.50
N SER A 197 20.26 51.10 34.70
CA SER A 197 19.03 50.65 35.35
C SER A 197 17.86 51.61 35.08
N ILE A 198 16.70 51.12 34.63
CA ILE A 198 15.42 51.81 34.84
C ILE A 198 14.28 50.79 35.05
N GLY A 199 13.57 50.92 36.17
CA GLY A 199 12.10 50.82 36.19
C GLY A 199 11.45 49.48 36.53
N THR A 200 11.27 49.22 37.83
CA THR A 200 10.31 48.25 38.37
C THR A 200 8.86 48.57 37.96
N SER A 201 8.15 47.64 37.30
CA SER A 201 6.71 47.48 37.48
C SER A 201 6.19 46.10 37.05
N ALA A 202 5.53 45.43 38.00
CA ALA A 202 4.57 44.33 37.88
C ALA A 202 4.97 43.05 37.12
N SER A 203 5.43 42.04 37.86
CA SER A 203 5.33 40.63 37.47
C SER A 203 3.85 40.23 37.34
N PRO A 204 3.40 39.64 36.22
CA PRO A 204 2.22 38.79 36.25
C PRO A 204 2.65 37.46 36.88
N ASN A 205 2.16 37.19 38.09
CA ASN A 205 2.27 35.89 38.73
C ASN A 205 1.70 34.82 37.79
N LEU A 206 2.58 33.89 37.44
CA LEU A 206 2.31 32.62 36.81
C LEU A 206 1.32 31.86 37.70
N LEU A 207 0.04 31.82 37.33
CA LEU A 207 -0.84 30.76 37.81
C LEU A 207 -0.36 29.46 37.14
N LEU A 208 0.57 28.75 37.78
CA LEU A 208 0.74 27.32 37.53
C LEU A 208 -0.59 26.65 37.92
N ALA A 209 -1.41 26.32 36.93
CA ALA A 209 -2.36 25.23 37.11
C ALA A 209 -1.55 24.02 37.61
N LEU A 210 -1.99 23.38 38.70
CA LEU A 210 -1.30 22.21 39.27
C LEU A 210 -1.15 21.14 38.17
N ALA A 211 0.04 21.07 37.59
CA ALA A 211 0.35 20.08 36.58
C ALA A 211 0.31 18.71 37.26
N THR A 212 -0.49 17.78 36.72
CA THR A 212 -0.56 16.43 37.26
C THR A 212 0.82 15.77 37.15
N PRO A 213 1.33 15.14 38.22
CA PRO A 213 2.60 14.42 38.15
C PRO A 213 2.54 13.30 37.11
N PRO A 214 3.69 12.87 36.55
CA PRO A 214 3.72 11.75 35.63
C PRO A 214 3.23 10.46 36.27
N THR A 215 2.65 9.61 35.43
CA THR A 215 2.20 8.27 35.80
C THR A 215 3.12 7.20 35.19
N SER A 216 3.01 5.96 35.64
CA SER A 216 3.75 4.84 35.02
C SER A 216 3.38 4.62 33.55
N ALA A 217 2.17 5.00 33.13
CA ALA A 217 1.73 4.93 31.74
C ALA A 217 2.55 5.86 30.83
N ASP A 218 3.05 6.99 31.36
CA ASP A 218 3.86 7.95 30.62
C ASP A 218 5.30 7.46 30.36
N LEU A 219 5.68 6.29 30.90
CA LEU A 219 6.93 5.58 30.64
C LEU A 219 6.73 4.24 29.92
N ALA A 220 5.49 3.78 29.78
CA ALA A 220 5.19 2.45 29.26
C ALA A 220 5.31 2.36 27.74
N GLN A 221 5.59 1.16 27.24
CA GLN A 221 5.43 0.83 25.81
C GLN A 221 3.94 0.82 25.44
N THR A 222 3.64 1.17 24.19
CA THR A 222 2.31 1.17 23.57
C THR A 222 2.45 0.67 22.13
N ILE A 223 1.35 0.47 21.38
CA ILE A 223 1.44 -0.05 19.99
C ILE A 223 2.43 0.78 19.14
N GLU A 224 2.37 2.10 19.23
CA GLU A 224 3.23 3.01 18.49
C GLU A 224 4.60 3.22 19.13
N VAL A 225 4.70 3.03 20.46
CA VAL A 225 5.91 3.29 21.24
C VAL A 225 6.48 1.96 21.74
N GLN A 226 7.39 1.37 20.95
CA GLN A 226 8.10 0.14 21.29
C GLN A 226 9.58 0.43 21.47
N PHE A 227 10.22 -0.19 22.47
CA PHE A 227 11.65 -0.07 22.74
C PHE A 227 12.42 -1.11 21.94
N THR A 228 12.38 -0.98 20.61
CA THR A 228 13.13 -1.88 19.71
C THR A 228 14.64 -1.66 19.88
N PRO A 229 15.49 -2.60 19.42
CA PRO A 229 16.93 -2.42 19.43
C PRO A 229 17.37 -1.12 18.74
N GLU A 230 16.72 -0.73 17.63
CA GLU A 230 17.03 0.48 16.87
C GLU A 230 16.68 1.76 17.66
N ILE A 231 15.54 1.76 18.36
CA ILE A 231 15.11 2.88 19.21
C ILE A 231 16.07 3.03 20.40
N THR A 232 16.43 1.92 21.06
CA THR A 232 17.37 1.92 22.18
C THR A 232 18.75 2.43 21.73
N ALA A 233 19.28 1.90 20.62
CA ALA A 233 20.56 2.34 20.05
C ALA A 233 20.55 3.82 19.68
N LYS A 234 19.45 4.33 19.10
CA LYS A 234 19.32 5.75 18.78
C LYS A 234 19.25 6.62 20.04
N ALA A 235 18.59 6.18 21.11
CA ALA A 235 18.56 6.90 22.38
C ALA A 235 19.94 6.94 23.05
N GLU A 236 20.70 5.84 22.99
CA GLU A 236 22.08 5.77 23.47
C GLU A 236 23.02 6.70 22.68
N GLU A 237 22.92 6.72 21.35
CA GLU A 237 23.66 7.66 20.48
C GLU A 237 23.41 9.11 20.89
N LEU A 238 22.17 9.42 21.27
CA LEU A 238 21.74 10.74 21.73
C LEU A 238 21.95 10.96 23.24
N GLN A 239 22.67 10.03 23.89
CA GLN A 239 23.10 10.07 25.29
C GLN A 239 21.94 10.18 26.29
N HIS A 240 20.76 9.66 25.92
CA HIS A 240 19.53 9.77 26.71
C HIS A 240 19.16 11.22 27.08
N ASN A 241 19.66 12.20 26.33
CA ASN A 241 19.47 13.61 26.65
C ASN A 241 18.23 14.15 25.92
N PRO A 242 17.24 14.73 26.64
CA PRO A 242 15.98 15.11 26.02
C PRO A 242 16.13 16.21 24.96
N VAL A 243 17.06 17.15 25.14
CA VAL A 243 17.32 18.23 24.18
C VAL A 243 17.95 17.66 22.90
N LYS A 244 18.95 16.78 23.02
CA LYS A 244 19.56 16.10 21.85
C LYS A 244 18.55 15.25 21.11
N ILE A 245 17.70 14.52 21.84
CA ILE A 245 16.61 13.73 21.29
C ILE A 245 15.65 14.61 20.48
N TYR A 246 15.16 15.70 21.06
CA TYR A 246 14.25 16.61 20.37
C TYR A 246 14.87 17.22 19.10
N ASN A 247 16.10 17.76 19.19
CA ASN A 247 16.79 18.35 18.05
C ASN A 247 16.98 17.32 16.94
N TRP A 248 17.38 16.09 17.29
CA TRP A 248 17.58 15.03 16.31
C TRP A 248 16.28 14.66 15.59
N VAL A 249 15.18 14.41 16.31
CA VAL A 249 13.89 14.05 15.68
C VAL A 249 13.41 15.21 14.80
N ARG A 250 13.47 16.45 15.29
CA ARG A 250 13.05 17.63 14.51
C ARG A 250 13.83 17.76 13.20
N ASN A 251 15.16 17.58 13.26
CA ASN A 251 16.09 17.89 12.18
C ASN A 251 16.33 16.73 11.19
N ASN A 252 15.87 15.51 11.50
CA ASN A 252 16.12 14.33 10.67
C ASN A 252 14.85 13.63 10.14
N ILE A 253 13.66 14.01 10.62
CA ILE A 253 12.40 13.41 10.18
C ILE A 253 11.66 14.38 9.27
N GLU A 254 11.44 13.99 8.02
CA GLU A 254 10.61 14.72 7.07
C GLU A 254 9.13 14.61 7.44
N PHE A 255 8.39 15.72 7.33
CA PHE A 255 6.96 15.78 7.62
C PHE A 255 6.11 15.46 6.40
N VAL A 256 5.12 14.59 6.58
CA VAL A 256 3.99 14.40 5.66
C VAL A 256 2.66 14.62 6.38
N PRO A 257 1.76 15.48 5.86
CA PRO A 257 0.48 15.74 6.49
C PRO A 257 -0.48 14.57 6.24
N ILE A 258 -0.59 13.62 7.17
CA ILE A 258 -1.68 12.63 7.20
C ILE A 258 -2.24 12.56 8.62
N HIS A 259 -3.57 12.56 8.76
CA HIS A 259 -4.23 12.46 10.06
C HIS A 259 -4.22 11.01 10.58
N GLY A 260 -3.92 10.82 11.87
CA GLY A 260 -3.91 9.51 12.53
C GLY A 260 -2.56 8.79 12.55
N SER A 261 -2.42 7.78 13.41
CA SER A 261 -1.23 6.93 13.44
C SER A 261 -1.26 5.83 12.38
N ILE A 262 -0.14 5.67 11.67
CA ILE A 262 0.03 4.72 10.57
C ILE A 262 1.27 3.84 10.79
N GLN A 263 2.43 4.46 11.04
CA GLN A 263 3.73 3.79 11.03
C GLN A 263 4.23 3.40 12.43
N GLY A 264 3.94 4.22 13.46
CA GLY A 264 4.58 4.10 14.78
C GLY A 264 6.06 4.52 14.80
N ALA A 265 6.69 4.44 15.97
CA ALA A 265 8.02 4.99 16.23
C ALA A 265 9.15 4.34 15.40
N ASN A 266 9.21 3.01 15.36
CA ASN A 266 10.34 2.31 14.73
C ASN A 266 10.34 2.48 13.21
N MET A 267 9.17 2.37 12.57
CA MET A 267 9.06 2.60 11.14
C MET A 267 9.36 4.06 10.80
N CYS A 268 8.90 5.02 11.62
CA CYS A 268 9.24 6.43 11.46
C CYS A 268 10.76 6.71 11.54
N LEU A 269 11.47 6.02 12.44
CA LEU A 269 12.93 6.09 12.56
C LEU A 269 13.63 5.63 11.27
N GLN A 270 13.13 4.56 10.65
CA GLN A 270 13.73 3.97 9.44
C GLN A 270 13.40 4.78 8.18
N THR A 271 12.12 5.11 7.96
CA THR A 271 11.68 5.84 6.76
C THR A 271 12.15 7.30 6.76
N LYS A 272 12.38 7.87 7.95
CA LYS A 272 12.68 9.29 8.18
C LYS A 272 11.64 10.22 7.55
N LEU A 273 10.41 9.74 7.37
CA LEU A 273 9.31 10.44 6.73
C LEU A 273 7.99 10.04 7.40
N CYS A 274 7.41 10.97 8.16
CA CYS A 274 6.32 10.64 9.09
C CYS A 274 5.33 11.79 9.23
N ASN A 275 4.11 11.46 9.65
CA ASN A 275 3.12 12.45 10.05
C ASN A 275 3.32 12.89 11.50
N ALA A 276 2.44 13.77 11.99
CA ALA A 276 2.53 14.33 13.34
C ALA A 276 2.40 13.26 14.45
N PHE A 277 1.52 12.27 14.25
CA PHE A 277 1.30 11.18 15.20
C PHE A 277 2.56 10.32 15.31
N ASP A 278 3.07 9.84 14.18
CA ASP A 278 4.21 8.92 14.15
C ASP A 278 5.53 9.63 14.52
N THR A 279 5.69 10.92 14.17
CA THR A 279 6.81 11.76 14.66
C THR A 279 6.76 11.92 16.18
N SER A 280 5.57 12.18 16.73
CA SER A 280 5.37 12.27 18.19
C SER A 280 5.62 10.92 18.86
N SER A 281 5.22 9.80 18.24
CA SER A 281 5.50 8.46 18.72
C SER A 281 7.01 8.17 18.77
N LEU A 282 7.76 8.56 17.75
CA LEU A 282 9.22 8.43 17.75
C LEU A 282 9.87 9.26 18.87
N LEU A 283 9.47 10.53 19.01
CA LEU A 283 9.97 11.39 20.08
C LEU A 283 9.67 10.78 21.46
N ILE A 284 8.43 10.33 21.69
CA ILE A 284 8.02 9.70 22.94
C ILE A 284 8.79 8.40 23.17
N ALA A 285 9.03 7.57 22.15
CA ALA A 285 9.77 6.32 22.30
C ALA A 285 11.21 6.55 22.77
N LEU A 286 11.90 7.51 22.15
CA LEU A 286 13.27 7.89 22.53
C LEU A 286 13.33 8.50 23.94
N LEU A 287 12.33 9.30 24.33
CA LEU A 287 12.24 9.87 25.68
C LEU A 287 11.95 8.79 26.74
N ARG A 288 10.96 7.92 26.50
CA ARG A 288 10.54 6.90 27.46
C ARG A 288 11.59 5.82 27.69
N VAL A 289 12.28 5.35 26.63
CA VAL A 289 13.40 4.41 26.78
C VAL A 289 14.58 5.06 27.54
N SER A 290 14.65 6.39 27.54
CA SER A 290 15.60 7.19 28.31
C SER A 290 15.14 7.51 29.74
N GLY A 291 14.01 6.92 30.20
CA GLY A 291 13.47 7.15 31.53
C GLY A 291 12.72 8.47 31.71
N ILE A 292 12.39 9.16 30.63
CA ILE A 292 11.73 10.47 30.65
C ILE A 292 10.24 10.28 30.34
N SER A 293 9.38 10.64 31.29
CA SER A 293 7.94 10.55 31.10
C SER A 293 7.50 11.47 29.98
N ALA A 294 6.78 10.93 29.01
CA ALA A 294 6.32 11.68 27.85
C ALA A 294 4.92 11.21 27.44
N LYS A 295 4.08 12.13 26.94
CA LYS A 295 2.70 11.86 26.53
C LYS A 295 2.31 12.72 25.34
N TYR A 296 1.26 12.30 24.64
CA TYR A 296 0.71 13.07 23.52
C TYR A 296 -0.25 14.14 24.03
N VAL A 297 -0.33 15.23 23.28
CA VAL A 297 -1.35 16.27 23.42
C VAL A 297 -1.95 16.54 22.06
N GLN A 298 -3.28 16.47 21.96
CA GLN A 298 -4.01 16.84 20.75
C GLN A 298 -4.72 18.18 20.96
N GLY A 299 -4.80 18.99 19.92
CA GLY A 299 -5.53 20.26 19.98
C GLY A 299 -5.59 20.97 18.64
N THR A 300 -6.09 22.20 18.67
CA THR A 300 -6.19 23.05 17.47
C THR A 300 -5.16 24.14 17.52
N VAL A 301 -4.38 24.28 16.44
CA VAL A 301 -3.29 25.24 16.30
C VAL A 301 -3.58 26.19 15.16
N GLU A 302 -3.11 27.44 15.28
CA GLU A 302 -3.25 28.47 14.26
C GLU A 302 -1.87 28.90 13.76
N ILE A 303 -1.67 28.79 12.44
CA ILE A 303 -0.38 28.98 11.78
C ILE A 303 -0.56 30.00 10.64
N PRO A 304 0.36 30.98 10.47
CA PRO A 304 0.35 31.86 9.30
C PRO A 304 0.40 31.07 7.99
N THR A 305 -0.40 31.46 7.00
CA THR A 305 -0.58 30.72 5.74
C THR A 305 0.73 30.43 5.01
N GLU A 306 1.66 31.40 4.95
CA GLU A 306 2.96 31.19 4.31
C GLU A 306 3.79 30.09 4.97
N LYS A 307 3.73 29.97 6.29
CA LYS A 307 4.42 28.89 7.01
C LYS A 307 3.78 27.54 6.74
N VAL A 308 2.45 27.48 6.58
CA VAL A 308 1.74 26.25 6.20
C VAL A 308 2.12 25.83 4.79
N LYS A 309 2.06 26.74 3.81
CA LYS A 309 2.45 26.47 2.43
C LYS A 309 3.87 25.91 2.34
N ASN A 310 4.83 26.48 3.08
CA ASN A 310 6.18 25.96 3.16
C ASN A 310 6.24 24.58 3.85
N TRP A 311 5.57 24.42 4.99
CA TRP A 311 5.64 23.21 5.81
C TRP A 311 5.09 21.96 5.10
N VAL A 312 4.00 22.10 4.35
CA VAL A 312 3.29 20.94 3.76
C VAL A 312 3.74 20.57 2.34
N GLY A 313 4.64 21.34 1.73
CA GLY A 313 5.18 20.98 0.41
C GLY A 313 5.79 22.10 -0.43
N GLY A 314 5.80 23.36 0.04
CA GLY A 314 6.36 24.48 -0.72
C GLY A 314 5.39 25.10 -1.71
N PHE A 315 4.10 25.14 -1.36
CA PHE A 315 3.04 25.64 -2.24
C PHE A 315 3.18 27.15 -2.52
N THR A 316 2.84 27.54 -3.74
CA THR A 316 2.62 28.94 -4.12
C THR A 316 1.15 29.31 -4.04
N ASP A 317 0.26 28.38 -4.40
CA ASP A 317 -1.18 28.51 -4.23
C ASP A 317 -1.67 28.06 -2.84
N THR A 318 -2.44 28.92 -2.18
CA THR A 318 -2.96 28.66 -0.83
C THR A 318 -3.99 27.55 -0.82
N MET A 319 -4.88 27.49 -1.81
CA MET A 319 -5.98 26.54 -1.79
C MET A 319 -5.49 25.12 -2.07
N SER A 320 -4.49 24.93 -2.92
CA SER A 320 -3.80 23.66 -3.11
C SER A 320 -3.19 23.12 -1.81
N ALA A 321 -2.59 23.96 -0.98
CA ALA A 321 -2.05 23.55 0.32
C ALA A 321 -3.15 23.12 1.29
N LEU A 322 -4.26 23.86 1.35
CA LEU A 322 -5.43 23.51 2.17
C LEU A 322 -6.11 22.23 1.68
N ASN A 323 -6.26 22.07 0.36
CA ASN A 323 -6.80 20.87 -0.26
C ASN A 323 -5.94 19.64 0.05
N LEU A 324 -4.61 19.78 0.11
CA LEU A 324 -3.73 18.68 0.52
C LEU A 324 -4.04 18.22 1.95
N LEU A 325 -4.12 19.17 2.90
CA LEU A 325 -4.44 18.90 4.30
C LEU A 325 -5.82 18.23 4.45
N ALA A 326 -6.83 18.74 3.74
CA ALA A 326 -8.19 18.20 3.73
C ALA A 326 -8.24 16.79 3.10
N SER A 327 -7.56 16.57 1.97
CA SER A 327 -7.44 15.24 1.33
C SER A 327 -6.74 14.23 2.25
N ALA A 328 -5.88 14.70 3.15
CA ALA A 328 -5.19 13.86 4.12
C ALA A 328 -5.99 13.59 5.41
N GLY A 329 -7.24 14.06 5.47
CA GLY A 329 -8.16 13.89 6.59
C GLY A 329 -7.86 14.78 7.79
N ILE A 330 -7.00 15.79 7.66
CA ILE A 330 -6.70 16.73 8.74
C ILE A 330 -7.83 17.77 8.81
N PRO A 331 -8.56 17.89 9.93
CA PRO A 331 -9.51 18.98 10.12
C PRO A 331 -8.81 20.33 9.92
N THR A 332 -9.30 21.13 8.98
CA THR A 332 -8.59 22.29 8.43
C THR A 332 -9.58 23.42 8.12
N ALA A 333 -9.27 24.64 8.58
CA ALA A 333 -10.06 25.83 8.31
C ALA A 333 -9.18 27.07 8.02
N GLY A 334 -9.37 27.69 6.85
CA GLY A 334 -8.74 28.95 6.49
C GLY A 334 -9.41 30.15 7.16
N GLN A 335 -8.62 31.02 7.80
CA GLN A 335 -9.11 32.21 8.49
C GLN A 335 -8.94 33.45 7.59
N VAL A 336 -10.07 34.01 7.14
CA VAL A 336 -10.11 35.16 6.25
C VAL A 336 -9.95 36.46 7.04
N VAL A 337 -8.91 37.23 6.73
CA VAL A 337 -8.63 38.55 7.31
C VAL A 337 -8.32 39.52 6.18
N GLY A 338 -9.11 40.57 6.04
CA GLY A 338 -8.92 41.55 4.96
C GLY A 338 -9.15 41.00 3.55
N GLY A 339 -9.94 39.93 3.41
CA GLY A 339 -10.24 39.30 2.11
C GLY A 339 -9.30 38.16 1.71
N GLU A 340 -8.24 37.91 2.49
CA GLU A 340 -7.25 36.84 2.23
C GLU A 340 -7.21 35.84 3.39
N ILE A 341 -6.89 34.58 3.09
CA ILE A 341 -6.65 33.55 4.11
C ILE A 341 -5.28 33.82 4.73
N LYS A 342 -5.25 34.48 5.89
CA LYS A 342 -4.00 34.91 6.55
C LYS A 342 -3.45 33.86 7.53
N TYR A 343 -4.33 33.06 8.11
CA TYR A 343 -4.01 31.98 9.03
C TYR A 343 -4.77 30.73 8.64
N VAL A 344 -4.22 29.58 9.02
CA VAL A 344 -4.88 28.27 8.87
C VAL A 344 -4.96 27.64 10.25
N ARG A 345 -6.15 27.17 10.61
CA ARG A 345 -6.36 26.34 11.79
C ARG A 345 -6.38 24.88 11.39
N ILE A 346 -5.62 24.06 12.11
CA ILE A 346 -5.63 22.61 11.94
C ILE A 346 -5.72 21.92 13.28
N GLU A 347 -6.34 20.74 13.32
CA GLU A 347 -6.10 19.81 14.41
C GLU A 347 -4.70 19.20 14.29
N HIS A 348 -4.00 19.14 15.41
CA HIS A 348 -2.60 18.72 15.46
C HIS A 348 -2.29 17.97 16.76
N VAL A 349 -1.22 17.17 16.72
CA VAL A 349 -0.72 16.42 17.88
C VAL A 349 0.75 16.75 18.11
N TRP A 350 1.12 16.95 19.37
CA TRP A 350 2.49 17.19 19.81
C TRP A 350 2.78 16.41 21.11
N VAL A 351 3.99 16.55 21.65
CA VAL A 351 4.45 15.84 22.84
C VAL A 351 4.52 16.77 24.04
N GLU A 352 4.18 16.27 25.23
CA GLU A 352 4.65 16.84 26.49
C GLU A 352 5.66 15.89 27.13
N ALA A 353 6.82 16.42 27.53
CA ALA A 353 7.87 15.68 28.22
C ALA A 353 8.09 16.24 29.63
N TYR A 354 8.19 15.37 30.63
CA TYR A 354 8.42 15.74 32.02
C TYR A 354 9.92 15.80 32.28
N VAL A 355 10.48 17.00 32.22
CA VAL A 355 11.93 17.22 32.21
C VAL A 355 12.37 18.06 33.41
N ASP A 356 13.63 17.91 33.79
CA ASP A 356 14.34 18.79 34.74
C ASP A 356 14.46 20.17 34.08
N TYR A 357 13.46 21.01 34.28
CA TYR A 357 13.36 22.30 33.61
C TYR A 357 13.87 23.43 34.49
N ILE A 358 13.75 23.34 35.81
CA ILE A 358 14.18 24.39 36.73
C ILE A 358 15.40 23.92 37.54
N PRO A 359 16.59 24.48 37.33
CA PRO A 359 16.98 25.57 36.42
C PRO A 359 17.49 25.08 35.05
N SER A 360 17.60 23.78 34.84
CA SER A 360 18.37 23.15 33.75
C SER A 360 17.78 23.35 32.35
N ARG A 361 16.48 23.62 32.25
CA ARG A 361 15.74 23.74 30.99
C ARG A 361 15.88 22.52 30.06
N GLY A 362 16.14 21.35 30.66
CA GLY A 362 16.35 20.08 29.97
C GLY A 362 17.78 19.77 29.53
N GLU A 363 18.74 20.70 29.68
CA GLU A 363 20.13 20.49 29.25
C GLU A 363 20.81 19.35 30.03
N ILE A 364 20.61 19.35 31.35
CA ILE A 364 20.98 18.28 32.28
C ILE A 364 19.68 17.66 32.81
N HIS A 365 19.45 16.39 32.54
CA HIS A 365 18.26 15.69 33.03
C HIS A 365 18.62 14.74 34.17
N LYS A 366 18.21 15.05 35.41
CA LYS A 366 18.35 14.14 36.56
C LYS A 366 17.00 13.61 37.02
N GLN A 367 16.06 14.52 37.30
CA GLN A 367 14.70 14.20 37.71
C GLN A 367 13.77 15.26 37.14
N GLY A 368 12.69 14.82 36.49
CA GLY A 368 11.71 15.75 35.93
C GLY A 368 10.99 16.57 37.00
N ASP A 369 10.72 17.84 36.69
CA ASP A 369 9.95 18.77 37.54
C ASP A 369 8.79 19.46 36.79
N THR A 370 8.86 19.52 35.46
CA THR A 370 7.95 20.33 34.64
C THR A 370 7.60 19.61 33.35
N TRP A 371 6.31 19.62 32.99
CA TRP A 371 5.85 19.22 31.67
C TRP A 371 6.12 20.32 30.64
N ILE A 372 6.89 19.98 29.61
CA ILE A 372 7.29 20.91 28.55
C ILE A 372 6.69 20.46 27.22
N PRO A 373 5.98 21.34 26.49
CA PRO A 373 5.44 21.02 25.17
C PRO A 373 6.55 21.04 24.12
N LEU A 374 6.61 20.00 23.30
CA LEU A 374 7.58 19.77 22.26
C LEU A 374 6.85 19.31 20.99
N ASP A 375 7.00 20.04 19.90
CA ASP A 375 6.58 19.59 18.58
C ASP A 375 7.81 19.45 17.68
N ALA A 376 8.12 18.22 17.31
CA ALA A 376 9.21 17.88 16.40
C ALA A 376 8.72 17.72 14.96
N SER A 377 7.42 17.79 14.69
CA SER A 377 6.81 17.66 13.36
C SER A 377 6.71 19.01 12.64
N PHE A 378 6.50 20.11 13.35
CA PHE A 378 6.54 21.45 12.77
C PHE A 378 7.98 21.90 12.44
N LYS A 379 8.19 22.22 11.16
CA LYS A 379 9.47 22.73 10.65
C LYS A 379 9.26 23.53 9.36
N GLN A 380 10.28 24.25 8.95
CA GLN A 380 10.31 24.93 7.66
C GLN A 380 11.40 24.30 6.80
N TYR A 381 11.21 24.36 5.49
CA TYR A 381 12.07 23.73 4.50
C TYR A 381 12.68 24.77 3.57
N ASN A 382 13.91 24.49 3.13
CA ASN A 382 14.48 25.08 1.95
C ASN A 382 14.12 24.20 0.75
N TYR A 383 13.45 24.79 -0.24
CA TYR A 383 13.12 24.12 -1.49
C TYR A 383 14.05 24.64 -2.57
N THR A 384 14.88 23.75 -3.13
CA THR A 384 15.78 24.06 -4.22
C THR A 384 15.25 23.42 -5.49
N GLN A 385 15.03 24.21 -6.53
CA GLN A 385 14.63 23.68 -7.83
C GLN A 385 15.77 22.86 -8.43
N GLY A 386 15.42 21.73 -9.05
CA GLY A 386 16.38 20.91 -9.79
C GLY A 386 16.87 21.58 -11.08
N ILE A 387 17.83 20.94 -11.73
CA ILE A 387 18.32 21.36 -13.05
C ILE A 387 17.16 21.26 -14.06
N ASP A 388 16.93 22.32 -14.82
CA ASP A 388 15.93 22.33 -15.90
C ASP A 388 16.43 21.54 -17.12
N ILE A 389 16.38 20.21 -17.01
CA ILE A 389 16.76 19.28 -18.08
C ILE A 389 15.89 19.50 -19.32
N LYS A 390 14.60 19.84 -19.15
CA LYS A 390 13.66 20.03 -20.26
C LYS A 390 14.12 21.14 -21.20
N SER A 391 14.61 22.25 -20.64
CA SER A 391 15.13 23.35 -21.44
C SER A 391 16.56 23.10 -21.93
N ALA A 392 17.40 22.43 -21.11
CA ALA A 392 18.81 22.22 -21.42
C ALA A 392 19.07 21.12 -22.47
N VAL A 393 18.28 20.04 -22.42
CA VAL A 393 18.34 18.91 -23.34
C VAL A 393 16.93 18.73 -23.91
N PRO A 394 16.52 19.56 -24.89
CA PRO A 394 15.15 19.54 -25.38
C PRO A 394 14.85 18.22 -26.11
N PHE A 395 13.75 17.58 -25.73
CA PHE A 395 13.20 16.44 -26.46
C PHE A 395 12.32 16.93 -27.62
N ASP A 396 12.69 16.60 -28.86
CA ASP A 396 11.88 16.92 -30.05
C ASP A 396 10.66 15.99 -30.14
N ALA A 397 9.67 16.30 -29.31
CA ALA A 397 8.43 15.56 -29.23
C ALA A 397 7.67 15.53 -30.57
N GLN A 398 7.76 16.60 -31.37
CA GLN A 398 7.05 16.67 -32.65
C GLN A 398 7.65 15.70 -33.66
N SER A 399 8.98 15.72 -33.83
CA SER A 399 9.65 14.79 -34.73
C SER A 399 9.47 13.34 -34.27
N PHE A 400 9.50 13.09 -32.96
CA PHE A 400 9.24 11.78 -32.39
C PHE A 400 7.83 11.26 -32.72
N VAL A 401 6.80 12.08 -32.49
CA VAL A 401 5.40 11.72 -32.81
C VAL A 401 5.22 11.53 -34.32
N ASN A 402 5.75 12.43 -35.15
CA ASN A 402 5.67 12.32 -36.61
C ASN A 402 6.30 11.02 -37.12
N GLN A 403 7.43 10.60 -36.55
CA GLN A 403 8.11 9.36 -36.93
C GLN A 403 7.35 8.11 -36.48
N ILE A 404 6.67 8.18 -35.33
CA ILE A 404 5.77 7.10 -34.90
C ILE A 404 4.57 7.00 -35.84
N GLN A 405 3.94 8.14 -36.15
CA GLN A 405 2.79 8.19 -37.04
C GLN A 405 3.12 7.73 -38.47
N SER A 406 4.33 7.99 -38.96
CA SER A 406 4.75 7.57 -40.31
C SER A 406 5.04 6.07 -40.44
N THR A 407 5.30 5.39 -39.31
CA THR A 407 5.61 3.96 -39.27
C THR A 407 4.45 3.10 -38.78
N ALA A 408 3.53 3.68 -38.01
CA ALA A 408 2.31 3.02 -37.55
C ALA A 408 1.21 3.01 -38.62
N THR A 409 0.32 2.03 -38.52
CA THR A 409 -0.95 2.03 -39.26
C THR A 409 -2.02 2.68 -38.38
N ILE A 410 -2.54 3.84 -38.80
CA ILE A 410 -3.56 4.60 -38.08
C ILE A 410 -4.84 4.61 -38.89
N ASN A 411 -5.94 4.10 -38.32
CA ASN A 411 -7.26 4.18 -38.91
C ASN A 411 -8.14 5.06 -38.03
N GLU A 412 -8.23 6.35 -38.37
CA GLU A 412 -9.04 7.31 -37.64
C GLU A 412 -10.55 7.03 -37.74
N SER A 413 -11.00 6.43 -38.85
CA SER A 413 -12.42 6.13 -39.08
C SER A 413 -12.93 5.01 -38.17
N GLU A 414 -12.10 3.99 -37.96
CA GLU A 414 -12.43 2.83 -37.12
C GLU A 414 -11.86 2.95 -35.70
N GLY A 415 -11.03 3.97 -35.45
CA GLY A 415 -10.52 4.33 -34.13
C GLY A 415 -9.42 3.41 -33.59
N TYR A 416 -8.63 2.78 -34.47
CA TYR A 416 -7.53 1.89 -34.09
C TYR A 416 -6.15 2.33 -34.60
N ILE A 417 -5.13 1.87 -33.88
CA ILE A 417 -3.72 1.94 -34.27
C ILE A 417 -3.10 0.54 -34.23
N THR A 418 -2.13 0.27 -35.10
CA THR A 418 -1.30 -0.93 -35.02
C THR A 418 0.08 -0.71 -35.61
N SER A 419 1.00 -1.65 -35.41
CA SER A 419 2.37 -1.63 -35.95
C SER A 419 3.18 -0.39 -35.55
N VAL A 420 2.94 0.16 -34.36
CA VAL A 420 3.79 1.20 -33.76
C VAL A 420 5.20 0.64 -33.59
N ASN A 421 6.22 1.36 -34.06
CA ASN A 421 7.60 0.86 -34.00
C ASN A 421 8.17 0.95 -32.56
N SER A 422 7.97 -0.11 -31.76
CA SER A 422 8.47 -0.17 -30.38
C SER A 422 10.00 -0.13 -30.29
N SER A 423 10.73 -0.63 -31.30
CA SER A 423 12.19 -0.57 -31.33
C SER A 423 12.68 0.88 -31.47
N PHE A 424 12.05 1.67 -32.35
CA PHE A 424 12.31 3.09 -32.49
C PHE A 424 12.03 3.88 -31.20
N ILE A 425 10.91 3.57 -30.54
CA ILE A 425 10.55 4.17 -29.26
C ILE A 425 11.64 3.90 -28.21
N ASN A 426 12.02 2.63 -28.02
CA ASN A 426 13.04 2.24 -27.04
C ASN A 426 14.40 2.87 -27.35
N GLN A 427 14.82 2.87 -28.62
CA GLN A 427 16.07 3.49 -29.03
C GLN A 427 16.07 4.99 -28.78
N THR A 428 15.00 5.70 -29.15
CA THR A 428 14.89 7.14 -28.95
C THR A 428 14.94 7.52 -27.47
N MET A 429 14.26 6.74 -26.61
CA MET A 429 14.31 6.96 -25.16
C MET A 429 15.72 6.70 -24.60
N ALA A 430 16.40 5.63 -25.03
CA ALA A 430 17.77 5.32 -24.61
C ALA A 430 18.78 6.39 -25.08
N ASP A 431 18.62 6.89 -26.30
CA ASP A 431 19.44 7.97 -26.85
C ASP A 431 19.22 9.27 -26.06
N TYR A 432 17.97 9.59 -25.73
CA TYR A 432 17.64 10.77 -24.92
C TYR A 432 18.19 10.64 -23.48
N GLN A 433 18.05 9.47 -22.85
CA GLN A 433 18.67 9.18 -21.55
C GLN A 433 20.19 9.39 -21.59
N THR A 434 20.84 8.91 -22.66
CA THR A 434 22.29 9.09 -22.87
C THR A 434 22.65 10.57 -23.04
N GLN A 435 21.85 11.35 -23.77
CA GLN A 435 22.07 12.80 -23.92
C GLN A 435 21.93 13.53 -22.58
N VAL A 436 20.90 13.20 -21.78
CA VAL A 436 20.72 13.76 -20.44
C VAL A 436 21.88 13.38 -19.52
N GLN A 437 22.30 12.12 -19.53
CA GLN A 437 23.45 11.65 -18.73
C GLN A 437 24.74 12.38 -19.13
N ASN A 438 25.02 12.52 -20.43
CA ASN A 438 26.17 13.25 -20.93
C ASN A 438 26.12 14.73 -20.52
N TYR A 439 24.95 15.38 -20.64
CA TYR A 439 24.78 16.78 -20.23
C TYR A 439 25.06 16.97 -18.75
N ILE A 440 24.49 16.13 -17.88
CA ILE A 440 24.68 16.19 -16.43
C ILE A 440 26.15 15.96 -16.08
N THR A 441 26.77 14.90 -16.60
CA THR A 441 28.17 14.56 -16.29
C THR A 441 29.17 15.60 -16.78
N GLN A 442 28.93 16.26 -17.91
CA GLN A 442 29.81 17.29 -18.46
C GLN A 442 29.61 18.66 -17.81
N THR A 443 28.36 19.07 -17.58
CA THR A 443 28.02 20.42 -17.10
C THR A 443 28.03 20.49 -15.58
N TYR A 444 27.64 19.39 -14.91
CA TYR A 444 27.50 19.29 -13.46
C TYR A 444 28.18 18.01 -12.93
N PRO A 445 29.51 17.85 -13.08
CA PRO A 445 30.23 16.61 -12.76
C PRO A 445 30.12 16.17 -11.29
N ASN A 446 29.77 17.08 -10.39
CA ASN A 446 29.60 16.83 -8.96
C ASN A 446 28.14 16.93 -8.50
N ALA A 447 27.16 17.00 -9.42
CA ALA A 447 25.75 17.07 -9.04
C ALA A 447 25.32 15.77 -8.37
N THR A 448 24.62 15.92 -7.25
CA THR A 448 23.90 14.83 -6.61
C THR A 448 22.55 14.60 -7.30
N VAL A 449 21.91 13.46 -7.07
CA VAL A 449 20.52 13.21 -7.52
C VAL A 449 19.57 14.33 -7.06
N GLY A 450 19.76 14.84 -5.84
CA GLY A 450 18.99 15.97 -5.33
C GLY A 450 19.26 17.29 -6.07
N ASP A 451 20.48 17.54 -6.55
CA ASP A 451 20.75 18.73 -7.36
C ASP A 451 20.06 18.66 -8.72
N VAL A 452 19.97 17.45 -9.30
CA VAL A 452 19.29 17.23 -10.59
C VAL A 452 17.77 17.33 -10.43
N LEU A 453 17.18 16.65 -9.45
CA LEU A 453 15.73 16.55 -9.29
C LEU A 453 15.11 17.66 -8.44
N GLY A 454 15.92 18.41 -7.72
CA GLY A 454 15.50 19.35 -6.70
C GLY A 454 15.59 18.76 -5.29
N LYS A 455 15.69 19.66 -4.31
CA LYS A 455 15.88 19.33 -2.89
C LYS A 455 14.76 19.90 -2.04
N LYS A 456 14.34 19.11 -1.05
CA LYS A 456 13.54 19.54 0.10
C LYS A 456 14.39 19.29 1.34
N GLU A 457 14.94 20.35 1.93
CA GLU A 457 15.85 20.24 3.07
C GLU A 457 15.25 20.89 4.31
N ILE A 458 15.26 20.18 5.43
CA ILE A 458 14.81 20.72 6.71
C ILE A 458 15.74 21.88 7.10
N ILE A 459 15.16 23.05 7.39
CA ILE A 459 15.89 24.13 8.04
C ILE A 459 16.17 23.69 9.48
N LYS A 460 17.40 23.20 9.69
CA LYS A 460 17.86 22.66 10.97
C LYS A 460 17.85 23.75 12.04
N GLN A 461 17.38 23.38 13.23
CA GLN A 461 17.43 24.24 14.41
C GLN A 461 18.03 23.43 15.56
N GLU A 462 19.11 23.95 16.14
CA GLU A 462 19.76 23.34 17.29
C GLU A 462 19.46 24.22 18.51
N PHE A 463 18.68 23.68 19.43
CA PHE A 463 18.39 24.34 20.70
C PHE A 463 19.36 23.81 21.76
N PRO A 464 20.08 24.67 22.49
CA PRO A 464 20.90 24.23 23.62
C PRO A 464 20.06 23.81 24.84
N HIS A 465 18.80 24.27 24.91
CA HIS A 465 17.84 23.97 25.95
C HIS A 465 16.40 24.21 25.47
N PHE A 466 15.39 23.73 26.20
CA PHE A 466 13.99 23.91 25.80
C PHE A 466 13.46 25.32 26.05
N LEU A 467 12.69 25.82 25.08
CA LEU A 467 12.07 27.15 25.15
C LEU A 467 10.84 27.21 26.07
N GLY A 468 10.18 26.08 26.32
CA GLY A 468 8.95 26.01 27.12
C GLY A 468 7.67 26.39 26.36
N THR A 469 7.77 26.70 25.06
CA THR A 469 6.65 27.13 24.21
C THR A 469 6.72 26.47 22.83
N LEU A 470 5.56 26.35 22.17
CA LEU A 470 5.45 25.87 20.78
C LEU A 470 5.68 27.00 19.76
N PRO A 471 6.07 26.67 18.51
CA PRO A 471 6.42 27.67 17.48
C PRO A 471 5.21 28.34 16.79
N TYR A 472 4.00 28.09 17.26
CA TYR A 472 2.73 28.59 16.74
C TYR A 472 1.73 28.86 17.88
N HIS A 473 0.60 29.48 17.55
CA HIS A 473 -0.45 29.78 18.52
C HIS A 473 -1.35 28.55 18.73
N VAL A 474 -1.45 28.07 19.97
CA VAL A 474 -2.40 27.02 20.35
C VAL A 474 -3.74 27.67 20.66
N ILE A 475 -4.76 27.39 19.83
CA ILE A 475 -6.12 27.89 20.05
C ILE A 475 -6.83 27.07 21.12
N VAL A 476 -6.66 25.75 21.05
CA VAL A 476 -7.22 24.80 22.01
C VAL A 476 -6.19 23.76 22.35
N LYS A 477 -6.00 23.54 23.66
CA LYS A 477 -5.33 22.36 24.19
C LYS A 477 -6.41 21.35 24.58
N GLY A 478 -6.51 20.27 23.82
CA GLY A 478 -7.54 19.24 23.95
C GLY A 478 -7.05 18.08 24.82
N ALA A 479 -7.24 16.86 24.33
CA ALA A 479 -6.98 15.64 25.08
C ALA A 479 -5.48 15.35 25.29
N HIS A 480 -5.19 14.72 26.43
CA HIS A 480 -3.87 14.18 26.76
C HIS A 480 -3.96 12.66 26.87
N TYR A 481 -3.00 11.94 26.29
CA TYR A 481 -2.99 10.49 26.39
C TYR A 481 -1.57 9.92 26.39
N SER A 482 -1.34 8.89 27.21
CA SER A 482 -0.07 8.15 27.23
C SER A 482 0.00 7.09 26.11
N SER A 483 -1.13 6.75 25.51
CA SER A 483 -1.28 5.84 24.36
C SER A 483 -2.28 6.43 23.40
N ILE A 484 -2.03 6.36 22.08
CA ILE A 484 -2.96 6.90 21.09
C ILE A 484 -4.30 6.13 21.17
N PRO A 485 -5.45 6.83 21.28
CA PRO A 485 -6.77 6.24 21.22
C PRO A 485 -7.02 5.44 19.95
N ASP A 486 -7.82 4.39 20.08
CA ASP A 486 -8.05 3.39 19.04
C ASP A 486 -8.72 3.93 17.76
N ASN A 487 -9.52 4.99 17.89
CA ASN A 487 -10.18 5.73 16.80
C ASN A 487 -9.25 6.72 16.08
N LEU A 488 -8.05 6.99 16.62
CA LEU A 488 -7.00 7.79 16.00
C LEU A 488 -5.93 6.92 15.29
N ARG A 489 -6.18 5.60 15.20
CA ARG A 489 -5.33 4.64 14.47
C ARG A 489 -5.94 4.31 13.13
N HIS A 490 -5.11 4.25 12.10
CA HIS A 490 -5.48 3.53 10.87
C HIS A 490 -5.53 2.04 11.12
N ARG A 491 -6.48 1.36 10.48
CA ARG A 491 -6.78 -0.06 10.68
C ARG A 491 -7.05 -0.76 9.36
N ILE A 492 -6.77 -2.05 9.36
CA ILE A 492 -7.15 -2.98 8.32
C ILE A 492 -7.91 -4.16 8.93
N THR A 493 -8.99 -4.57 8.27
CA THR A 493 -9.70 -5.81 8.56
C THR A 493 -9.47 -6.79 7.41
N PHE A 494 -8.94 -7.96 7.72
CA PHE A 494 -8.82 -9.09 6.80
C PHE A 494 -10.03 -10.00 6.96
N ASN A 495 -10.72 -10.29 5.87
CA ASN A 495 -11.88 -11.18 5.83
C ASN A 495 -11.74 -12.21 4.72
N VAL A 496 -11.81 -13.51 5.03
CA VAL A 496 -11.91 -14.59 4.03
C VAL A 496 -13.24 -15.32 4.21
N THR A 497 -14.01 -15.40 3.13
CA THR A 497 -15.32 -16.06 3.06
C THR A 497 -15.43 -16.95 1.83
N LYS A 498 -16.12 -18.09 1.93
CA LYS A 498 -16.37 -19.00 0.81
C LYS A 498 -17.49 -18.52 -0.10
N ASP A 499 -18.55 -17.94 0.46
CA ASP A 499 -19.71 -17.37 -0.24
C ASP A 499 -20.44 -16.34 0.65
N ILE A 500 -21.36 -15.56 0.10
CA ILE A 500 -22.17 -14.56 0.82
C ILE A 500 -23.02 -15.16 1.97
N TYR A 501 -23.19 -16.49 1.99
CA TYR A 501 -23.92 -17.23 3.04
C TYR A 501 -23.01 -17.86 4.11
N ASP A 502 -21.68 -17.71 4.01
CA ASP A 502 -20.76 -18.31 4.98
C ASP A 502 -20.95 -17.74 6.40
N GLU A 503 -21.42 -16.50 6.52
CA GLU A 503 -21.82 -15.89 7.80
C GLU A 503 -22.92 -16.68 8.55
N LEU A 504 -23.65 -17.56 7.86
CA LEU A 504 -24.71 -18.41 8.41
C LEU A 504 -24.27 -19.85 8.72
N LEU A 505 -23.14 -20.33 8.16
CA LEU A 505 -22.78 -21.76 8.12
C LEU A 505 -21.35 -22.08 8.62
N GLY A 506 -20.46 -21.10 8.77
CA GLY A 506 -19.09 -21.27 9.26
C GLY A 506 -18.55 -20.06 10.02
N THR A 507 -17.34 -20.17 10.57
CA THR A 507 -16.61 -19.02 11.11
C THR A 507 -15.68 -18.47 10.02
N PRO A 508 -15.98 -17.30 9.42
CA PRO A 508 -15.06 -16.68 8.46
C PRO A 508 -13.76 -16.30 9.16
N LEU A 509 -12.64 -16.31 8.43
CA LEU A 509 -11.45 -15.65 8.93
C LEU A 509 -11.77 -14.16 8.98
N ASN A 510 -11.83 -13.55 10.17
CA ASN A 510 -12.08 -12.12 10.32
C ASN A 510 -11.20 -11.56 11.44
N THR A 511 -10.23 -10.72 11.09
CA THR A 511 -9.33 -10.11 12.07
C THR A 511 -9.03 -8.67 11.72
N THR A 512 -9.05 -7.80 12.73
CA THR A 512 -8.75 -6.37 12.58
C THR A 512 -7.45 -6.05 13.31
N LYS A 513 -6.57 -5.31 12.64
CA LYS A 513 -5.30 -4.83 13.19
C LYS A 513 -5.11 -3.35 12.88
N SER A 514 -4.47 -2.64 13.80
CA SER A 514 -3.99 -1.28 13.52
C SER A 514 -2.76 -1.33 12.63
N LEU A 515 -2.66 -0.44 11.65
CA LEU A 515 -1.49 -0.32 10.78
C LEU A 515 -0.16 -0.16 11.54
N PRO A 516 -0.04 0.63 12.64
CA PRO A 516 1.21 0.70 13.39
C PRO A 516 1.63 -0.63 14.03
N ALA A 517 0.71 -1.59 14.22
CA ALA A 517 1.07 -2.93 14.72
C ALA A 517 1.61 -3.85 13.62
N LEU A 518 1.36 -3.52 12.35
CA LEU A 518 1.76 -4.25 11.15
C LEU A 518 2.91 -3.57 10.40
N ALA A 519 3.23 -2.31 10.71
CA ALA A 519 4.23 -1.53 10.00
C ALA A 519 5.58 -2.26 9.93
N GLY A 520 6.02 -2.52 8.69
CA GLY A 520 7.27 -3.19 8.38
C GLY A 520 7.35 -4.68 8.67
N LYS A 521 6.22 -5.32 8.97
CA LYS A 521 6.15 -6.76 9.18
C LYS A 521 5.71 -7.47 7.90
N LYS A 522 6.22 -8.68 7.68
CA LYS A 522 5.76 -9.53 6.59
C LYS A 522 4.36 -10.04 6.89
N ILE A 523 3.47 -9.96 5.91
CA ILE A 523 2.12 -10.50 6.01
C ILE A 523 1.92 -11.53 4.91
N THR A 524 1.41 -12.70 5.28
CA THR A 524 1.04 -13.73 4.32
C THR A 524 -0.35 -14.27 4.60
N LEU A 525 -1.10 -14.55 3.53
CA LEU A 525 -2.28 -15.41 3.58
C LEU A 525 -1.87 -16.77 3.04
N SER A 526 -2.02 -17.80 3.86
CA SER A 526 -1.57 -19.15 3.56
C SER A 526 -2.63 -20.17 3.94
N PHE A 527 -2.44 -21.42 3.51
CA PHE A 527 -3.37 -22.50 3.77
C PHE A 527 -2.66 -23.68 4.42
N SER A 528 -3.16 -24.12 5.57
CA SER A 528 -2.68 -25.30 6.30
C SER A 528 -3.64 -26.48 6.14
N PRO A 529 -3.20 -27.74 6.22
CA PRO A 529 -4.11 -28.88 6.23
C PRO A 529 -5.14 -28.76 7.35
N ALA A 530 -6.42 -29.02 7.06
CA ALA A 530 -7.48 -28.81 8.04
C ALA A 530 -7.42 -29.78 9.22
N THR A 531 -6.93 -31.01 8.98
CA THR A 531 -6.78 -32.10 9.94
C THR A 531 -5.49 -32.91 9.70
N LEU A 532 -5.13 -33.80 10.63
CA LEU A 532 -4.04 -34.76 10.43
C LEU A 532 -4.31 -35.74 9.27
N ALA A 533 -5.57 -36.03 8.98
CA ALA A 533 -5.94 -36.86 7.83
C ALA A 533 -5.64 -36.14 6.51
N ASP A 534 -5.91 -34.82 6.45
CA ASP A 534 -5.57 -33.95 5.32
C ASP A 534 -4.04 -33.86 5.11
N GLU A 535 -3.27 -33.78 6.20
CA GLU A 535 -1.82 -33.81 6.14
C GLU A 535 -1.30 -35.18 5.64
N ALA A 536 -1.88 -36.29 6.13
CA ALA A 536 -1.49 -37.63 5.74
C ALA A 536 -1.70 -37.91 4.25
N ILE A 537 -2.81 -37.45 3.66
CA ILE A 537 -3.04 -37.58 2.21
C ILE A 537 -2.03 -36.76 1.41
N ILE A 538 -1.71 -35.52 1.81
CA ILE A 538 -0.69 -34.70 1.13
C ILE A 538 0.68 -35.41 1.16
N ASN A 539 1.08 -35.90 2.33
CA ASN A 539 2.35 -36.62 2.49
C ASN A 539 2.43 -37.90 1.63
N LYS A 540 1.29 -38.53 1.33
CA LYS A 540 1.21 -39.70 0.42
C LYS A 540 1.57 -39.36 -1.03
N TYR A 541 1.43 -38.10 -1.45
CA TYR A 541 1.83 -37.66 -2.79
C TYR A 541 3.30 -37.28 -2.89
N LEU A 542 3.99 -37.06 -1.78
CA LEU A 542 5.40 -36.69 -1.79
C LEU A 542 6.28 -37.92 -2.08
N PRO A 543 7.31 -37.77 -2.94
CA PRO A 543 8.28 -38.84 -3.17
C PRO A 543 9.02 -39.18 -1.88
N LYS A 544 9.32 -40.47 -1.71
CA LYS A 544 10.12 -40.94 -0.57
C LYS A 544 11.60 -40.69 -0.85
N PRO A 545 12.43 -40.40 0.17
CA PRO A 545 13.88 -40.35 -0.01
C PRO A 545 14.41 -41.62 -0.66
N HIS A 546 15.34 -41.47 -1.60
CA HIS A 546 15.93 -42.61 -2.30
C HIS A 546 16.76 -43.47 -1.33
N ALA A 547 16.68 -44.79 -1.50
CA ALA A 547 17.39 -45.73 -0.64
C ALA A 547 18.93 -45.61 -0.76
N ASP A 548 19.42 -45.08 -1.88
CA ASP A 548 20.84 -44.86 -2.16
C ASP A 548 21.36 -43.49 -1.66
N GLY A 549 20.48 -42.67 -1.06
CA GLY A 549 20.83 -41.35 -0.55
C GLY A 549 20.97 -40.26 -1.62
N THR A 550 20.63 -40.56 -2.88
CA THR A 550 20.57 -39.52 -3.93
C THR A 550 19.43 -38.53 -3.63
N PRO A 551 19.59 -37.23 -3.96
CA PRO A 551 18.53 -36.24 -3.78
C PRO A 551 17.31 -36.58 -4.63
N ILE A 552 16.11 -36.26 -4.12
CA ILE A 552 14.87 -36.30 -4.89
C ILE A 552 15.01 -35.34 -6.08
N ASP A 553 14.78 -35.85 -7.28
CA ASP A 553 14.75 -35.02 -8.49
C ASP A 553 13.43 -34.23 -8.52
N PRO A 554 13.43 -32.92 -8.85
CA PRO A 554 12.20 -32.13 -8.95
C PRO A 554 11.12 -32.74 -9.86
N SER A 555 11.50 -33.54 -10.86
CA SER A 555 10.57 -34.26 -11.74
C SER A 555 9.79 -35.39 -11.05
N GLU A 556 10.21 -35.81 -9.86
CA GLU A 556 9.52 -36.80 -9.03
C GLU A 556 8.42 -36.19 -8.15
N LEU A 557 8.40 -34.86 -8.04
CA LEU A 557 7.34 -34.16 -7.32
C LEU A 557 5.99 -34.33 -8.06
N PRO A 558 4.88 -34.44 -7.32
CA PRO A 558 3.57 -34.61 -7.91
C PRO A 558 3.22 -33.40 -8.79
N THR A 559 2.83 -33.66 -10.04
CA THR A 559 2.34 -32.64 -10.97
C THR A 559 0.90 -32.20 -10.68
N SER A 560 0.16 -32.99 -9.90
CA SER A 560 -1.17 -32.65 -9.40
C SER A 560 -1.52 -33.38 -8.10
N LEU A 561 -2.47 -32.81 -7.35
CA LEU A 561 -3.05 -33.41 -6.15
C LEU A 561 -4.55 -33.63 -6.34
N SER A 562 -5.11 -34.70 -5.75
CA SER A 562 -6.56 -34.96 -5.76
C SER A 562 -7.26 -34.03 -4.78
N ALA A 563 -7.84 -32.95 -5.31
CA ALA A 563 -8.31 -31.81 -4.53
C ALA A 563 -9.49 -32.14 -3.61
N TYR A 564 -10.47 -32.91 -4.10
CA TYR A 564 -11.65 -33.36 -3.34
C TYR A 564 -11.35 -34.21 -2.10
N LEU A 565 -10.11 -34.70 -1.94
CA LEU A 565 -9.69 -35.46 -0.76
C LEU A 565 -9.10 -34.57 0.33
N ILE A 566 -8.73 -33.32 0.01
CA ILE A 566 -7.93 -32.45 0.87
C ILE A 566 -8.76 -31.25 1.28
N ASN A 567 -8.91 -31.05 2.59
CA ASN A 567 -9.39 -29.81 3.16
C ASN A 567 -8.23 -29.01 3.75
N VAL A 568 -8.29 -27.70 3.58
CA VAL A 568 -7.32 -26.73 4.09
C VAL A 568 -8.01 -25.64 4.90
N LYS A 569 -7.26 -24.86 5.68
CA LYS A 569 -7.75 -23.70 6.43
C LYS A 569 -6.96 -22.45 6.03
N PRO A 570 -7.61 -21.33 5.73
CA PRO A 570 -6.92 -20.07 5.50
C PRO A 570 -6.32 -19.56 6.82
N GLU A 571 -5.12 -19.00 6.76
CA GLU A 571 -4.37 -18.47 7.89
C GLU A 571 -3.71 -17.15 7.49
N ILE A 572 -3.99 -16.08 8.24
CA ILE A 572 -3.22 -14.84 8.17
C ILE A 572 -2.04 -14.96 9.12
N ARG A 573 -0.84 -14.74 8.60
CA ARG A 573 0.41 -14.74 9.35
C ARG A 573 1.05 -13.37 9.32
N VAL A 574 1.67 -13.01 10.45
CA VAL A 574 2.53 -11.83 10.59
C VAL A 574 3.89 -12.29 11.08
N ASP A 575 4.94 -12.03 10.31
CA ASP A 575 6.30 -12.55 10.54
C ASP A 575 6.32 -14.06 10.82
N GLY A 576 5.52 -14.81 10.05
CA GLY A 576 5.37 -16.27 10.16
C GLY A 576 4.45 -16.77 11.27
N GLN A 577 4.03 -15.92 12.20
CA GLN A 577 3.11 -16.29 13.29
C GLN A 577 1.65 -16.18 12.84
N VAL A 578 0.87 -17.25 13.05
CA VAL A 578 -0.58 -17.24 12.76
C VAL A 578 -1.30 -16.30 13.73
N ILE A 579 -1.99 -15.29 13.19
CA ILE A 579 -2.79 -14.34 13.97
C ILE A 579 -4.31 -14.55 13.80
N ALA A 580 -4.72 -15.30 12.77
CA ALA A 580 -6.11 -15.68 12.52
C ALA A 580 -6.16 -16.92 11.64
N THR A 581 -7.16 -17.76 11.87
CA THR A 581 -7.44 -18.99 11.09
C THR A 581 -8.92 -19.05 10.78
N GLY A 582 -9.28 -19.38 9.54
CA GLY A 582 -10.67 -19.57 9.12
C GLY A 582 -11.14 -21.02 9.19
N SER A 583 -12.37 -21.24 8.74
CA SER A 583 -12.97 -22.58 8.66
C SER A 583 -12.31 -23.45 7.59
N ALA A 584 -12.47 -24.77 7.71
CA ALA A 584 -11.97 -25.71 6.72
C ALA A 584 -12.73 -25.56 5.39
N VAL A 585 -11.99 -25.57 4.29
CA VAL A 585 -12.49 -25.49 2.91
C VAL A 585 -11.78 -26.54 2.06
N GLY A 586 -12.47 -27.10 1.06
CA GLY A 586 -11.83 -28.02 0.10
C GLY A 586 -10.73 -27.32 -0.68
N LEU A 587 -9.66 -28.05 -1.02
CA LEU A 587 -8.53 -27.54 -1.81
C LEU A 587 -8.99 -27.13 -3.23
N GLY A 588 -8.46 -26.02 -3.76
CA GLY A 588 -8.76 -25.56 -5.11
C GLY A 588 -10.15 -24.93 -5.29
N ILE A 589 -10.83 -24.59 -4.19
CA ILE A 589 -12.11 -23.87 -4.16
C ILE A 589 -11.82 -22.37 -4.20
N ASN A 590 -12.63 -21.60 -4.93
CA ASN A 590 -12.54 -20.15 -4.91
C ASN A 590 -13.18 -19.61 -3.62
N GLU A 591 -12.51 -18.66 -2.98
CA GLU A 591 -12.96 -17.89 -1.82
C GLU A 591 -12.81 -16.40 -2.14
N THR A 592 -13.48 -15.55 -1.37
CA THR A 592 -13.36 -14.11 -1.47
C THR A 592 -12.57 -13.58 -0.30
N PHE A 593 -11.48 -12.88 -0.60
CA PHE A 593 -10.63 -12.18 0.35
C PHE A 593 -10.88 -10.69 0.29
N THR A 594 -11.41 -10.13 1.37
CA THR A 594 -11.69 -8.71 1.49
C THR A 594 -10.73 -8.06 2.48
N MET A 595 -10.14 -6.94 2.08
CA MET A 595 -9.37 -6.07 2.95
C MET A 595 -10.09 -4.73 3.10
N SER A 596 -10.47 -4.38 4.32
CA SER A 596 -11.15 -3.12 4.63
C SER A 596 -10.23 -2.18 5.40
N PHE A 597 -9.84 -1.08 4.75
CA PHE A 597 -9.03 -0.01 5.33
C PHE A 597 -9.92 1.06 5.95
N SER A 598 -9.51 1.57 7.11
CA SER A 598 -10.19 2.69 7.78
C SER A 598 -9.18 3.56 8.52
N GLY A 599 -9.47 4.85 8.61
CA GLY A 599 -8.62 5.84 9.29
C GLY A 599 -9.45 6.81 10.15
N PRO A 600 -8.79 7.75 10.86
CA PRO A 600 -9.47 8.70 11.73
C PRO A 600 -10.13 9.83 10.95
N GLY A 601 -11.44 10.04 11.15
CA GLY A 601 -12.25 10.99 10.38
C GLY A 601 -13.34 10.28 9.56
N ALA A 602 -14.30 11.04 9.01
CA ALA A 602 -15.60 10.55 8.53
C ALA A 602 -15.58 9.30 7.62
N ASN A 603 -16.12 8.18 8.16
CA ASN A 603 -16.94 7.11 7.55
C ASN A 603 -16.51 6.38 6.27
N ALA A 604 -15.45 6.75 5.56
CA ALA A 604 -15.02 6.00 4.38
C ALA A 604 -14.20 4.77 4.80
N ARG A 605 -14.88 3.63 4.95
CA ARG A 605 -14.22 2.34 4.83
C ARG A 605 -13.93 2.10 3.37
N ASP A 606 -12.68 1.84 3.08
CA ASP A 606 -12.22 1.57 1.73
C ASP A 606 -11.94 0.08 1.62
N VAL A 607 -12.62 -0.57 0.68
CA VAL A 607 -12.72 -2.03 0.65
C VAL A 607 -12.23 -2.51 -0.70
N ILE A 608 -11.24 -3.40 -0.68
CA ILE A 608 -10.78 -4.15 -1.84
C ILE A 608 -11.15 -5.61 -1.67
N THR A 609 -11.47 -6.27 -2.77
CA THR A 609 -12.05 -7.62 -2.79
C THR A 609 -11.39 -8.45 -3.87
N ASN A 610 -10.71 -9.50 -3.44
CA ASN A 610 -9.93 -10.40 -4.28
C ASN A 610 -10.55 -11.79 -4.32
N ASP A 611 -10.65 -12.34 -5.53
CA ASP A 611 -10.99 -13.74 -5.71
C ASP A 611 -9.73 -14.58 -5.53
N ILE A 612 -9.68 -15.30 -4.41
CA ILE A 612 -8.56 -16.14 -4.04
C ILE A 612 -8.94 -17.60 -4.21
N LYS A 613 -7.94 -18.47 -4.35
CA LYS A 613 -8.15 -19.92 -4.37
C LYS A 613 -7.54 -20.59 -3.15
N SER A 614 -8.28 -21.51 -2.54
CA SER A 614 -7.82 -22.27 -1.40
C SER A 614 -6.62 -23.14 -1.78
N GLY A 615 -5.54 -23.02 -1.00
CA GLY A 615 -4.26 -23.70 -1.26
C GLY A 615 -3.19 -22.83 -1.93
N ASN A 616 -3.56 -21.68 -2.52
CA ASN A 616 -2.60 -20.68 -2.99
C ASN A 616 -1.77 -20.13 -1.81
N TYR A 617 -0.71 -19.38 -2.11
CA TYR A 617 0.07 -18.68 -1.11
C TYR A 617 0.22 -17.22 -1.52
N TYR A 618 -0.08 -16.29 -0.62
CA TYR A 618 -0.10 -14.85 -0.90
C TYR A 618 0.88 -14.12 0.01
N GLY A 619 1.78 -13.34 -0.56
CA GLY A 619 2.52 -12.29 0.11
C GLY A 619 1.78 -10.97 -0.03
N ILE A 620 1.53 -10.28 1.08
CA ILE A 620 0.76 -9.04 1.14
C ILE A 620 1.71 -7.95 1.62
N ALA A 621 2.02 -6.98 0.77
CA ALA A 621 2.90 -5.86 1.10
C ALA A 621 2.09 -4.58 1.31
N PHE A 622 2.47 -3.79 2.32
CA PHE A 622 1.91 -2.46 2.54
C PHE A 622 2.95 -1.38 2.34
N ASP A 623 2.60 -0.36 1.57
CA ASP A 623 3.30 0.92 1.57
C ASP A 623 2.56 1.90 2.48
N LEU A 624 3.16 2.14 3.65
CA LEU A 624 2.63 3.03 4.67
C LEU A 624 3.18 4.47 4.58
N GLY A 625 3.75 4.82 3.43
CA GLY A 625 4.23 6.15 3.08
C GLY A 625 5.52 6.08 2.24
N ARG A 626 6.45 5.20 2.63
CA ARG A 626 7.65 4.85 1.88
C ARG A 626 8.19 3.51 2.39
N ILE A 627 8.78 2.72 1.49
CA ILE A 627 9.58 1.54 1.85
C ILE A 627 10.97 1.98 2.31
N SER A 628 11.40 1.59 3.51
CA SER A 628 12.73 1.96 4.03
C SER A 628 13.84 1.09 3.42
N GLN A 629 15.06 1.64 3.38
CA GLN A 629 16.22 0.86 2.95
C GLN A 629 16.50 -0.28 3.93
N GLU A 630 16.34 -0.02 5.23
CA GLU A 630 16.55 -0.98 6.31
C GLU A 630 15.61 -2.20 6.17
N GLN A 631 14.36 -1.99 5.74
CA GLN A 631 13.42 -3.08 5.46
C GLN A 631 13.91 -3.99 4.33
N MET A 632 14.37 -3.39 3.23
CA MET A 632 14.89 -4.13 2.08
C MET A 632 16.19 -4.86 2.42
N GLU A 633 17.06 -4.26 3.21
CA GLU A 633 18.31 -4.87 3.69
C GLU A 633 18.07 -6.04 4.66
N ALA A 634 17.11 -5.90 5.58
CA ALA A 634 16.70 -6.97 6.48
C ALA A 634 16.14 -8.16 5.68
N LEU A 635 15.31 -7.90 4.68
CA LEU A 635 14.72 -8.92 3.82
C LEU A 635 15.77 -9.62 2.97
N LYS A 636 16.69 -8.86 2.36
CA LYS A 636 17.85 -9.40 1.63
C LYS A 636 18.69 -10.31 2.51
N THR A 637 18.97 -9.89 3.75
CA THR A 637 19.74 -10.68 4.72
C THR A 637 19.01 -11.97 5.08
N LYS A 638 17.70 -11.90 5.28
CA LYS A 638 16.86 -13.08 5.57
C LYS A 638 16.88 -14.07 4.41
N LEU A 639 16.66 -13.60 3.17
CA LEU A 639 16.71 -14.44 1.97
C LEU A 639 18.09 -15.09 1.77
N ALA A 640 19.17 -14.33 1.99
CA ALA A 640 20.54 -14.88 1.93
C ALA A 640 20.76 -15.97 2.98
N SER A 641 20.21 -15.81 4.19
CA SER A 641 20.27 -16.84 5.24
C SER A 641 19.47 -18.09 4.87
N THR A 642 18.25 -17.92 4.34
CA THR A 642 17.42 -19.03 3.84
C THR A 642 18.14 -19.79 2.73
N LYS A 643 18.72 -19.07 1.75
CA LYS A 643 19.51 -19.66 0.67
C LYS A 643 20.68 -20.48 1.21
N ALA A 644 21.48 -19.92 2.13
CA ALA A 644 22.61 -20.63 2.72
C ALA A 644 22.19 -21.91 3.45
N LYS A 645 21.05 -21.89 4.17
CA LYS A 645 20.50 -23.10 4.81
C LYS A 645 20.08 -24.16 3.79
N LEU A 646 19.43 -23.76 2.69
CA LEU A 646 19.02 -24.66 1.62
C LEU A 646 20.22 -25.29 0.91
N GLU A 647 21.24 -24.51 0.58
CA GLU A 647 22.49 -25.00 -0.04
C GLU A 647 23.26 -25.95 0.88
N ALA A 648 23.22 -25.70 2.19
CA ALA A 648 23.79 -26.59 3.21
C ALA A 648 22.90 -27.81 3.54
N GLN A 649 21.76 -27.98 2.87
CA GLN A 649 20.76 -29.02 3.15
C GLN A 649 20.29 -29.04 4.62
N ASN A 650 20.34 -27.89 5.31
CA ASN A 650 19.90 -27.74 6.68
C ASN A 650 18.47 -27.20 6.73
N PHE A 651 17.50 -28.12 6.77
CA PHE A 651 16.08 -27.79 6.80
C PHE A 651 15.54 -27.49 8.21
N THR A 652 16.38 -27.57 9.24
CA THR A 652 15.95 -27.39 10.62
C THR A 652 15.42 -25.96 10.84
N GLY A 653 14.15 -25.88 11.24
CA GLY A 653 13.49 -24.60 11.52
C GLY A 653 13.16 -23.76 10.29
N LEU A 654 13.35 -24.29 9.07
CA LEU A 654 12.81 -23.65 7.87
C LEU A 654 11.31 -23.95 7.76
N THR A 655 10.53 -22.91 7.49
CA THR A 655 9.09 -23.05 7.22
C THR A 655 8.80 -22.74 5.75
N LYS A 656 7.60 -23.14 5.28
CA LYS A 656 7.11 -22.72 3.95
C LYS A 656 7.08 -21.19 3.82
N ASP A 657 6.82 -20.49 4.91
CA ASP A 657 6.75 -19.03 4.95
C ASP A 657 8.13 -18.37 4.81
N ASP A 658 9.22 -19.02 5.24
CA ASP A 658 10.60 -18.54 5.04
C ASP A 658 11.11 -18.76 3.62
N ILE A 659 10.56 -19.75 2.90
CA ILE A 659 10.97 -20.08 1.55
C ILE A 659 10.11 -19.32 0.54
N LEU A 660 8.79 -19.58 0.55
CA LEU A 660 7.87 -19.00 -0.41
C LEU A 660 7.34 -17.64 0.06
N GLY A 661 6.95 -17.54 1.34
CA GLY A 661 6.37 -16.31 1.89
C GLY A 661 7.33 -15.12 1.80
N ASP A 662 8.60 -15.30 2.15
CA ASP A 662 9.62 -14.24 2.04
C ASP A 662 9.81 -13.79 0.57
N LEU A 663 9.90 -14.70 -0.39
CA LEU A 663 10.06 -14.36 -1.81
C LEU A 663 8.85 -13.62 -2.36
N LEU A 664 7.64 -14.09 -2.04
CA LEU A 664 6.40 -13.45 -2.51
C LEU A 664 6.25 -12.04 -1.92
N TYR A 665 6.44 -11.90 -0.60
CA TYR A 665 6.43 -10.61 0.07
C TYR A 665 7.50 -9.66 -0.47
N THR A 666 8.72 -10.15 -0.73
CA THR A 666 9.80 -9.34 -1.34
C THR A 666 9.40 -8.78 -2.69
N THR A 667 8.71 -9.58 -3.50
CA THR A 667 8.28 -9.17 -4.85
C THR A 667 7.24 -8.05 -4.76
N ALA A 668 6.22 -8.22 -3.91
CA ALA A 668 5.22 -7.19 -3.66
C ALA A 668 5.81 -5.91 -3.02
N LEU A 669 6.79 -6.04 -2.11
CA LEU A 669 7.45 -4.90 -1.49
C LEU A 669 8.34 -4.12 -2.48
N SER A 670 9.01 -4.84 -3.39
CA SER A 670 9.86 -4.26 -4.44
C SER A 670 9.04 -3.42 -5.42
N TYR A 671 7.81 -3.86 -5.75
CA TYR A 671 6.85 -3.06 -6.52
C TYR A 671 6.65 -1.67 -5.90
N HIS A 672 6.35 -1.60 -4.60
CA HIS A 672 6.14 -0.32 -3.92
C HIS A 672 7.42 0.52 -3.84
N ALA A 673 8.59 -0.10 -3.66
CA ALA A 673 9.86 0.62 -3.65
C ALA A 673 10.14 1.29 -5.00
N GLU A 674 9.97 0.57 -6.12
CA GLU A 674 10.16 1.13 -7.47
C GLU A 674 9.08 2.17 -7.82
N PHE A 675 7.82 1.85 -7.51
CA PHE A 675 6.68 2.73 -7.78
C PHE A 675 6.80 4.07 -7.03
N GLY A 676 7.19 4.02 -5.75
CA GLY A 676 7.40 5.20 -4.93
C GLY A 676 8.49 6.12 -5.47
N VAL A 677 9.61 5.56 -5.93
CA VAL A 677 10.70 6.34 -6.56
C VAL A 677 10.22 6.98 -7.86
N MET A 678 9.54 6.23 -8.73
CA MET A 678 9.00 6.76 -10.00
C MET A 678 8.02 7.92 -9.76
N ASN A 679 7.13 7.78 -8.77
CA ASN A 679 6.17 8.82 -8.40
C ASN A 679 6.87 10.05 -7.81
N GLN A 680 7.88 9.88 -6.96
CA GLN A 680 8.62 11.01 -6.39
C GLN A 680 9.35 11.83 -7.48
N VAL A 681 10.03 11.15 -8.41
CA VAL A 681 10.71 11.80 -9.54
C VAL A 681 9.70 12.54 -10.42
N SER A 682 8.58 11.89 -10.76
CA SER A 682 7.53 12.47 -11.60
C SER A 682 6.87 13.68 -10.93
N ALA A 683 6.58 13.60 -9.62
CA ALA A 683 5.96 14.70 -8.89
C ALA A 683 6.88 15.93 -8.83
N ASN A 684 8.16 15.73 -8.50
CA ASN A 684 9.13 16.83 -8.41
C ASN A 684 9.31 17.55 -9.75
N THR A 685 9.46 16.80 -10.83
CA THR A 685 9.65 17.37 -12.19
C THR A 685 8.41 18.09 -12.71
N MET A 686 7.21 17.71 -12.25
CA MET A 686 5.95 18.35 -12.61
C MET A 686 5.58 19.52 -11.68
N GLY A 687 6.32 19.77 -10.60
CA GLY A 687 5.96 20.76 -9.59
C GLY A 687 4.70 20.38 -8.81
N LEU A 688 4.65 19.11 -8.38
CA LEU A 688 3.57 18.51 -7.61
C LEU A 688 4.09 18.06 -6.23
N VAL A 689 3.17 18.02 -5.26
CA VAL A 689 3.33 17.19 -4.07
C VAL A 689 2.54 15.91 -4.31
N ALA A 690 3.19 14.76 -4.15
CA ALA A 690 2.58 13.43 -4.18
C ALA A 690 2.96 12.68 -2.91
N ILE A 691 1.97 12.34 -2.09
CA ILE A 691 2.16 11.60 -0.83
C ILE A 691 1.41 10.27 -0.93
N THR A 692 2.12 9.16 -0.69
CA THR A 692 1.50 7.85 -0.60
C THR A 692 0.62 7.76 0.65
N TYR A 693 -0.65 7.44 0.44
CA TYR A 693 -1.57 7.04 1.51
C TYR A 693 -1.46 5.50 1.69
N PRO A 694 -1.74 4.91 2.88
CA PRO A 694 -1.53 3.48 3.13
C PRO A 694 -2.02 2.59 2.00
N SER A 695 -1.13 1.98 1.23
CA SER A 695 -1.42 1.26 -0.02
C SER A 695 -1.03 -0.21 0.09
N GLU A 696 -1.51 -1.04 -0.82
CA GLU A 696 -1.38 -2.50 -0.75
C GLU A 696 -1.11 -3.12 -2.12
N THR A 697 -0.32 -4.21 -2.14
CA THR A 697 -0.11 -5.09 -3.29
C THR A 697 0.02 -6.54 -2.82
N ILE A 698 -0.64 -7.45 -3.53
CA ILE A 698 -0.52 -8.89 -3.39
C ILE A 698 0.42 -9.46 -4.44
N PHE A 699 1.30 -10.37 -4.04
CA PHE A 699 1.97 -11.28 -4.97
C PHE A 699 1.77 -12.72 -4.51
N SER A 700 1.40 -13.61 -5.43
CA SER A 700 0.91 -14.94 -5.07
C SER A 700 1.48 -16.06 -5.92
N SER A 701 1.51 -17.26 -5.34
CA SER A 701 1.68 -18.52 -6.07
C SER A 701 0.32 -19.18 -6.24
N GLU A 702 -0.05 -19.43 -7.49
CA GLU A 702 -1.39 -19.85 -7.87
C GLU A 702 -1.52 -21.31 -8.26
N LEU A 703 -2.69 -21.87 -7.95
CA LEU A 703 -3.12 -23.20 -8.36
C LEU A 703 -4.16 -23.13 -9.49
N LYS A 704 -4.05 -24.07 -10.42
CA LYS A 704 -5.04 -24.38 -11.45
C LYS A 704 -5.90 -25.53 -10.94
N SER A 705 -7.22 -25.33 -10.93
CA SER A 705 -8.19 -26.36 -10.55
C SER A 705 -8.88 -26.94 -11.78
N ASN A 706 -8.97 -28.26 -11.87
CA ASN A 706 -9.86 -28.95 -12.81
C ASN A 706 -11.10 -29.43 -12.08
N TYR A 707 -12.26 -29.32 -12.71
CA TYR A 707 -13.56 -29.58 -12.08
C TYR A 707 -14.34 -30.67 -12.80
N TYR A 708 -15.04 -31.51 -12.03
CA TYR A 708 -16.13 -32.34 -12.54
C TYR A 708 -17.39 -31.99 -11.76
N TYR A 709 -18.46 -31.60 -12.48
CA TYR A 709 -19.76 -31.26 -11.91
C TYR A 709 -19.66 -30.32 -10.70
N GLY A 710 -18.88 -29.24 -10.84
CA GLY A 710 -18.74 -28.18 -9.85
C GLY A 710 -17.73 -28.47 -8.72
N ILE A 711 -17.19 -29.69 -8.62
CA ILE A 711 -16.23 -30.06 -7.57
C ILE A 711 -14.80 -30.06 -8.14
N PRO A 712 -13.82 -29.39 -7.49
CA PRO A 712 -12.41 -29.50 -7.86
C PRO A 712 -11.93 -30.95 -7.67
N VAL A 713 -11.43 -31.55 -8.74
CA VAL A 713 -10.97 -32.94 -8.76
C VAL A 713 -9.47 -33.01 -8.63
N SER A 714 -8.77 -32.12 -9.33
CA SER A 714 -7.33 -31.98 -9.24
C SER A 714 -6.90 -30.53 -9.19
N VAL A 715 -5.81 -30.28 -8.47
CA VAL A 715 -5.08 -29.02 -8.52
C VAL A 715 -3.66 -29.25 -9.03
N SER A 716 -3.14 -28.33 -9.82
CA SER A 716 -1.75 -28.27 -10.27
C SER A 716 -1.20 -26.84 -10.13
N PRO A 717 0.11 -26.62 -10.11
CA PRO A 717 0.68 -25.27 -10.20
C PRO A 717 0.17 -24.52 -11.46
N ASN A 718 -0.14 -23.23 -11.34
CA ASN A 718 -0.59 -22.36 -12.44
C ASN A 718 0.43 -21.26 -12.79
N GLY A 719 1.21 -20.79 -11.80
CA GLY A 719 2.18 -19.72 -11.97
C GLY A 719 2.21 -18.77 -10.77
N LEU A 720 2.62 -17.54 -11.05
CA LEU A 720 2.65 -16.43 -10.09
C LEU A 720 1.74 -15.31 -10.58
N ALA A 721 1.12 -14.57 -9.67
CA ALA A 721 0.25 -13.44 -10.00
C ALA A 721 0.54 -12.25 -9.07
N MET A 722 0.58 -11.04 -9.64
CA MET A 722 0.63 -9.78 -8.92
C MET A 722 -0.71 -9.07 -9.06
N ASP A 723 -1.17 -8.45 -7.98
CA ASP A 723 -2.33 -7.58 -8.00
C ASP A 723 -2.09 -6.38 -7.09
N ALA A 724 -2.11 -5.18 -7.64
CA ALA A 724 -1.90 -3.93 -6.92
C ALA A 724 -3.24 -3.17 -6.73
N ASP A 725 -4.14 -3.76 -5.94
CA ASP A 725 -5.54 -3.36 -5.79
C ASP A 725 -5.78 -1.97 -5.20
N ARG A 726 -4.81 -1.44 -4.44
CA ARG A 726 -5.01 -0.22 -3.69
C ARG A 726 -3.78 0.67 -3.68
N LEU A 727 -3.75 1.60 -4.62
CA LEU A 727 -2.67 2.57 -4.81
C LEU A 727 -3.23 3.99 -4.70
N ILE A 728 -3.28 4.50 -3.45
CA ILE A 728 -3.82 5.84 -3.18
C ILE A 728 -2.70 6.85 -3.00
N THR A 729 -2.74 7.90 -3.83
CA THR A 729 -1.80 9.02 -3.77
C THR A 729 -2.53 10.34 -3.54
N LEU A 730 -2.13 11.07 -2.51
CA LEU A 730 -2.54 12.47 -2.30
C LEU A 730 -1.70 13.35 -3.21
N VAL A 731 -2.28 13.82 -4.32
CA VAL A 731 -1.58 14.64 -5.30
C VAL A 731 -2.21 16.03 -5.44
N LYS A 732 -1.37 17.08 -5.35
CA LYS A 732 -1.76 18.48 -5.54
C LYS A 732 -0.63 19.24 -6.24
N SER A 733 -0.98 20.18 -7.12
CA SER A 733 -0.02 21.06 -7.77
C SER A 733 0.38 22.22 -6.87
N LEU A 734 1.66 22.58 -6.94
CA LEU A 734 2.22 23.67 -6.12
C LEU A 734 1.62 25.04 -6.49
N ASP A 735 1.16 25.21 -7.72
CA ASP A 735 0.67 26.45 -8.32
C ASP A 735 -0.83 26.47 -8.61
N GLY A 736 -1.56 25.40 -8.26
CA GLY A 736 -3.00 25.31 -8.48
C GLY A 736 -3.41 24.87 -9.89
N ASP A 737 -2.46 24.50 -10.76
CA ASP A 737 -2.78 23.92 -12.06
C ASP A 737 -3.43 22.53 -11.89
N ALA A 738 -4.70 22.43 -12.24
CA ALA A 738 -5.50 21.21 -12.09
C ALA A 738 -5.19 20.14 -13.15
N GLU A 739 -4.44 20.46 -14.20
CA GLU A 739 -4.09 19.50 -15.25
C GLU A 739 -2.86 18.65 -14.86
N LYS A 740 -1.89 19.24 -14.16
CA LYS A 740 -0.68 18.51 -13.72
C LYS A 740 -0.99 17.25 -12.89
N PRO A 741 -1.86 17.28 -11.86
CA PRO A 741 -2.22 16.08 -11.12
C PRO A 741 -2.88 14.99 -11.99
N LYS A 742 -3.69 15.36 -12.99
CA LYS A 742 -4.32 14.39 -13.89
C LYS A 742 -3.30 13.69 -14.76
N GLN A 743 -2.38 14.45 -15.36
CA GLN A 743 -1.30 13.90 -16.17
C GLN A 743 -0.39 12.99 -15.33
N PHE A 744 -0.09 13.40 -14.10
CA PHE A 744 0.65 12.58 -13.16
C PHE A 744 -0.05 11.26 -12.87
N MET A 745 -1.36 11.27 -12.59
CA MET A 745 -2.10 10.03 -12.29
C MET A 745 -2.20 9.08 -13.50
N LEU A 746 -2.31 9.60 -14.73
CA LEU A 746 -2.27 8.79 -15.95
C LEU A 746 -0.91 8.10 -16.13
N ASN A 747 0.18 8.83 -15.90
CA ASN A 747 1.53 8.29 -15.95
C ASN A 747 1.77 7.27 -14.83
N ALA A 748 1.34 7.57 -13.61
CA ALA A 748 1.45 6.67 -12.47
C ALA A 748 0.69 5.36 -12.71
N GLY A 749 -0.53 5.40 -13.27
CA GLY A 749 -1.26 4.17 -13.63
C GLY A 749 -0.54 3.32 -14.68
N THR A 750 0.05 3.97 -15.69
CA THR A 750 0.82 3.28 -16.75
C THR A 750 2.09 2.65 -16.19
N ASN A 751 2.82 3.38 -15.35
CA ASN A 751 4.03 2.88 -14.68
C ASN A 751 3.70 1.76 -13.69
N GLY A 752 2.61 1.91 -12.92
CA GLY A 752 2.13 0.87 -12.01
C GLY A 752 1.84 -0.44 -12.76
N SER A 753 1.09 -0.38 -13.87
CA SER A 753 0.85 -1.57 -14.69
C SER A 753 2.14 -2.12 -15.32
N ALA A 754 3.12 -1.27 -15.67
CA ALA A 754 4.41 -1.77 -16.14
C ALA A 754 5.15 -2.56 -15.05
N LEU A 755 5.13 -2.07 -13.81
CA LEU A 755 5.78 -2.74 -12.69
C LEU A 755 5.17 -4.11 -12.37
N GLU A 756 3.88 -4.32 -12.65
CA GLU A 756 3.20 -5.61 -12.43
C GLU A 756 3.78 -6.77 -13.27
N HIS A 757 4.44 -6.48 -14.39
CA HIS A 757 5.18 -7.51 -15.14
C HIS A 757 6.70 -7.41 -14.93
N SER A 758 7.26 -6.20 -14.85
CA SER A 758 8.71 -6.04 -14.82
C SER A 758 9.32 -6.45 -13.48
N VAL A 759 8.64 -6.23 -12.35
CA VAL A 759 9.17 -6.62 -11.03
C VAL A 759 9.20 -8.15 -10.87
N PRO A 760 8.14 -8.91 -11.21
CA PRO A 760 8.23 -10.36 -11.26
C PRO A 760 9.33 -10.87 -12.19
N GLU A 761 9.50 -10.30 -13.37
CA GLU A 761 10.59 -10.68 -14.29
C GLU A 761 11.97 -10.44 -13.67
N GLN A 762 12.18 -9.30 -13.03
CA GLN A 762 13.47 -9.01 -12.37
C GLN A 762 13.84 -10.01 -11.28
N LEU A 763 12.84 -10.54 -10.54
CA LEU A 763 13.07 -11.37 -9.36
C LEU A 763 12.94 -12.88 -9.62
N TRP A 764 12.18 -13.29 -10.63
CA TRP A 764 11.83 -14.69 -10.91
C TRP A 764 12.30 -15.20 -12.27
N SER A 765 12.86 -14.33 -13.13
CA SER A 765 13.44 -14.71 -14.41
C SER A 765 14.96 -14.81 -14.29
N THR A 766 15.55 -15.86 -14.87
CA THR A 766 17.02 -15.94 -15.06
C THR A 766 17.34 -16.19 -16.52
N THR A 767 18.61 -16.00 -16.90
CA THR A 767 19.07 -16.29 -18.27
C THR A 767 18.87 -17.76 -18.64
N GLU A 768 19.03 -18.67 -17.66
CA GLU A 768 18.86 -20.11 -17.84
C GLU A 768 17.39 -20.54 -17.82
N ASN A 769 16.53 -19.82 -17.08
CA ASN A 769 15.10 -20.07 -16.97
C ASN A 769 14.33 -18.75 -17.13
N PRO A 770 14.13 -18.28 -18.38
CA PRO A 770 13.43 -17.03 -18.61
C PRO A 770 11.95 -17.17 -18.22
N GLY A 771 11.52 -16.35 -17.27
CA GLY A 771 10.12 -16.10 -16.96
C GLY A 771 9.63 -14.85 -17.70
N GLU A 772 8.38 -14.89 -18.18
CA GLU A 772 7.69 -13.74 -18.75
C GLU A 772 6.49 -13.36 -17.87
N GLY A 773 6.47 -12.12 -17.38
CA GLY A 773 5.30 -11.52 -16.76
C GLY A 773 4.38 -10.92 -17.81
N ILE A 774 3.10 -10.75 -17.51
CA ILE A 774 2.13 -10.05 -18.36
C ILE A 774 1.38 -9.04 -17.52
N SER A 775 1.22 -7.84 -18.06
CA SER A 775 0.40 -6.75 -17.52
C SER A 775 -0.47 -6.18 -18.64
N ALA A 776 -1.42 -5.30 -18.34
CA ALA A 776 -2.22 -4.64 -19.36
C ALA A 776 -1.33 -3.89 -20.38
N VAL A 777 -0.34 -3.12 -19.90
CA VAL A 777 0.56 -2.37 -20.79
C VAL A 777 1.47 -3.29 -21.62
N LYS A 778 1.93 -4.41 -21.05
CA LYS A 778 2.72 -5.40 -21.81
C LYS A 778 1.86 -6.16 -22.81
N ALA A 779 0.61 -6.47 -22.49
CA ALA A 779 -0.33 -7.08 -23.42
C ALA A 779 -0.62 -6.15 -24.62
N ILE A 780 -0.82 -4.86 -24.38
CA ILE A 780 -0.95 -3.85 -25.44
C ILE A 780 0.31 -3.82 -26.32
N LYS A 781 1.50 -3.88 -25.72
CA LYS A 781 2.76 -3.96 -26.46
C LYS A 781 2.82 -5.22 -27.34
N ILE A 782 2.50 -6.39 -26.80
CA ILE A 782 2.50 -7.66 -27.55
C ILE A 782 1.49 -7.60 -28.70
N ALA A 783 0.28 -7.08 -28.46
CA ALA A 783 -0.74 -6.89 -29.48
C ALA A 783 -0.21 -6.00 -30.63
N ASN A 784 0.43 -4.88 -30.28
CA ASN A 784 1.06 -4.01 -31.26
C ASN A 784 2.14 -4.73 -32.09
N ASP A 785 3.04 -5.47 -31.44
CA ASP A 785 4.12 -6.22 -32.10
C ASP A 785 3.58 -7.31 -33.04
N GLN A 786 2.41 -7.87 -32.72
CA GLN A 786 1.70 -8.86 -33.55
C GLN A 786 0.81 -8.25 -34.63
N GLY A 787 0.72 -6.92 -34.72
CA GLY A 787 -0.16 -6.24 -35.69
C GLY A 787 -1.65 -6.34 -35.35
N ILE A 788 -1.99 -6.65 -34.10
CA ILE A 788 -3.37 -6.67 -33.61
C ILE A 788 -3.83 -5.20 -33.43
N PRO A 789 -5.01 -4.81 -33.93
CA PRO A 789 -5.54 -3.45 -33.74
C PRO A 789 -5.75 -3.08 -32.27
N ILE A 790 -5.22 -1.93 -31.86
CA ILE A 790 -5.45 -1.33 -30.54
C ILE A 790 -6.45 -0.19 -30.68
N TYR A 791 -7.62 -0.35 -30.06
CA TYR A 791 -8.71 0.61 -30.15
C TYR A 791 -8.68 1.60 -28.99
N THR A 792 -8.99 2.87 -29.28
CA THR A 792 -9.35 3.84 -28.24
C THR A 792 -10.86 3.92 -28.13
N ILE A 793 -11.42 3.42 -27.02
CA ILE A 793 -12.86 3.38 -26.79
C ILE A 793 -13.29 4.60 -25.96
N ASN A 794 -14.35 5.26 -26.40
CA ASN A 794 -14.95 6.39 -25.71
C ASN A 794 -16.47 6.42 -25.97
N LYS A 795 -17.18 7.36 -25.32
CA LYS A 795 -18.64 7.47 -25.43
C LYS A 795 -19.17 7.63 -26.87
N SER A 796 -18.37 8.14 -27.79
CA SER A 796 -18.79 8.38 -29.18
C SER A 796 -18.66 7.15 -30.08
N ASN A 797 -17.80 6.19 -29.75
CA ASN A 797 -17.50 5.04 -30.62
C ASN A 797 -17.75 3.66 -29.97
N ILE A 798 -18.10 3.60 -28.68
CA ILE A 798 -18.29 2.36 -27.93
C ILE A 798 -19.29 1.40 -28.59
N ASN A 799 -20.45 1.90 -29.01
CA ASN A 799 -21.49 1.09 -29.67
C ASN A 799 -21.05 0.52 -31.02
N THR A 800 -20.02 1.09 -31.64
CA THR A 800 -19.49 0.66 -32.93
C THR A 800 -18.32 -0.31 -32.77
N ILE A 801 -17.43 -0.06 -31.79
CA ILE A 801 -16.20 -0.84 -31.59
C ILE A 801 -16.47 -2.08 -30.74
N LEU A 802 -17.25 -1.97 -29.67
CA LEU A 802 -17.48 -3.06 -28.71
C LEU A 802 -18.00 -4.36 -29.36
N PRO A 803 -18.92 -4.31 -30.35
CA PRO A 803 -19.33 -5.52 -31.09
C PRO A 803 -18.19 -6.20 -31.84
N GLN A 804 -17.18 -5.44 -32.30
CA GLN A 804 -16.05 -5.91 -33.09
C GLN A 804 -14.97 -6.61 -32.25
N LEU A 805 -14.92 -6.33 -30.94
CA LEU A 805 -13.95 -6.96 -30.04
C LEU A 805 -14.24 -8.45 -29.90
N GLN A 806 -13.21 -9.29 -29.96
CA GLN A 806 -13.34 -10.74 -29.76
C GLN A 806 -13.27 -11.13 -28.28
N ILE A 807 -14.14 -10.51 -27.47
CA ILE A 807 -14.25 -10.73 -26.02
C ILE A 807 -15.59 -11.42 -25.69
N GLU A 808 -15.71 -12.05 -24.51
CA GLU A 808 -16.94 -12.77 -24.14
C GLU A 808 -18.13 -11.79 -24.08
N THR A 809 -19.35 -12.23 -24.45
CA THR A 809 -20.54 -11.35 -24.44
C THR A 809 -20.79 -10.72 -23.07
N ALA A 810 -20.50 -11.45 -21.98
CA ALA A 810 -20.60 -10.92 -20.62
C ALA A 810 -19.64 -9.74 -20.35
N GLU A 811 -18.47 -9.73 -21.00
CA GLU A 811 -17.50 -8.62 -20.92
C GLU A 811 -17.94 -7.44 -21.79
N LYS A 812 -18.66 -7.72 -22.89
CA LYS A 812 -19.28 -6.67 -23.73
C LYS A 812 -20.46 -6.00 -23.03
N ASP A 813 -21.37 -6.77 -22.44
CA ASP A 813 -22.58 -6.22 -21.82
C ASP A 813 -22.29 -5.30 -20.60
N TRP A 814 -21.04 -5.31 -20.10
CA TRP A 814 -20.57 -4.41 -19.05
C TRP A 814 -20.17 -3.00 -19.54
N HIS A 815 -19.67 -2.88 -20.77
CA HIS A 815 -19.14 -1.65 -21.37
C HIS A 815 -20.22 -0.84 -22.10
#